data_AF-A0A8R1Z6R8-F1
#
_entry.id   AF-A0A8R1Z6R8-F1
#
_cell.length_a   1.000
_cell.length_b   1.000
_cell.length_c   1.000
_cell.angle_alpha   90.00
_cell.angle_beta   90.00
_cell.angle_gamma   90.00
#
_symmetry.space_group_name_H-M   'P 1'
#
loop_
_entity.id
_entity.type
_entity.pdbx_description
1 polymer ?
#
loop_
_entity_poly.entity_id
_entity_poly.type
_entity_poly.pdbx_seq_one_letter_code
_entity_poly.pdbx_strand_id
1 'polypeptide(L)'
;MSFLIVLFLVPSCLLAQNQRYVTVTTPQGAMQGAKLDYGTNTNDLYYGSAYSFLGVPYAQPPTGQLRFSEPVPMQPSNQLYDATYLRGRCPQAGVSPGPVSEDCLYLNIFTTQVGNTTSLNAVMIFIGGEGGFTRGGANEAEIPGTVRNLASRGVVVVTVQYRLGALGFFNLANSGVPANLGMQDQVMALQWIQENIRSFGGDPNRMTLCGHADGACAVAAHALSPMSNDLFQQAILQSGSIYTCYQDTPQPATTPMPTLQRDPGLAYQPLNQQQQGQQQQQQQQPYQQQQQQYVPPYTTTPTPRQQTVADEDPSLQLAMAMCNVSSDQLRAGYSNARLRTCLQSLTVDVFVQFQGYRTSKWVIVRDNSFMPGSPQSLSQNARRIPMIIGTVQDEDADYVFRMIADGSARGQSEQQLFDGWFVDFAKKNKINGTDASQVKNIIENNYGITQQPQQNQQFYNPPQNGNNGQNQNYQIVSQSNANTYNPNNGNNQMQPTNNGYQQQTYSNTQFSQSTGGNNQQTMQYLQVISKISSDANGVSQSVSQVNLVQQQGADTRLFQFTHVSELGRSNVPNTGDWKPVFRGQDQYFLFMSQTVWTTGQPTAADMRVANEMGQKWTDFAKTGQVQNWQSTPPGQYNYCNLNAQPTMQQNYAPTARAVFNDQVYPIVQQATNTAPFIPSPVPSPPLAANQNANVMVHNSNGSSSWSVSFSIPASSLLPFR
;
A
#
# COMPACT_ATOMS: atom_id res chain seq x y z
N MET A 1 -23.63 -63.65 48.89
CA MET A 1 -22.52 -63.30 47.99
C MET A 1 -23.04 -62.28 46.99
N SER A 2 -22.78 -61.00 47.23
CA SER A 2 -23.21 -59.91 46.35
C SER A 2 -21.97 -59.36 45.65
N PHE A 3 -21.87 -59.56 44.34
CA PHE A 3 -20.82 -59.00 43.51
C PHE A 3 -21.08 -57.52 43.27
N LEU A 4 -20.19 -56.66 43.78
CA LEU A 4 -20.12 -55.24 43.42
C LEU A 4 -19.36 -55.13 42.09
N ILE A 5 -20.09 -54.75 41.04
CA ILE A 5 -19.51 -54.32 39.76
C ILE A 5 -19.04 -52.87 39.95
N VAL A 6 -17.71 -52.69 39.99
CA VAL A 6 -17.09 -51.36 39.96
C VAL A 6 -17.01 -50.92 38.50
N LEU A 7 -17.90 -50.01 38.10
CA LEU A 7 -17.84 -49.31 36.82
C LEU A 7 -16.64 -48.35 36.85
N PHE A 8 -15.60 -48.62 36.04
CA PHE A 8 -14.55 -47.64 35.76
C PHE A 8 -15.12 -46.51 34.90
N LEU A 9 -15.49 -45.40 35.54
CA LEU A 9 -15.73 -44.12 34.87
C LEU A 9 -14.39 -43.59 34.34
N VAL A 10 -14.13 -43.82 33.05
CA VAL A 10 -13.05 -43.12 32.33
C VAL A 10 -13.40 -41.62 32.34
N PRO A 11 -12.49 -40.72 32.76
CA PRO A 11 -12.82 -39.30 32.86
C PRO A 11 -13.07 -38.72 31.47
N SER A 12 -14.31 -38.30 31.21
CA SER A 12 -14.78 -37.63 29.99
C SER A 12 -14.04 -36.33 29.65
N CYS A 13 -13.13 -35.87 30.52
CA CYS A 13 -12.34 -34.66 30.34
C CYS A 13 -11.20 -34.85 29.31
N LEU A 14 -10.64 -36.05 29.15
CA LEU A 14 -9.58 -36.33 28.17
C LEU A 14 -10.09 -36.44 26.73
N LEU A 15 -11.38 -36.75 26.53
CA LEU A 15 -11.98 -36.85 25.19
C LEU A 15 -12.42 -35.49 24.62
N ALA A 16 -12.62 -34.47 25.45
CA ALA A 16 -13.03 -33.13 25.01
C ALA A 16 -11.87 -32.31 24.41
N GLN A 17 -10.62 -32.54 24.83
CA GLN A 17 -9.45 -31.84 24.28
C GLN A 17 -9.08 -32.30 22.85
N ASN A 18 -9.49 -33.51 22.45
CA ASN A 18 -9.14 -34.10 21.16
C ASN A 18 -9.95 -33.57 19.96
N GLN A 19 -10.95 -32.69 20.17
CA GLN A 19 -11.73 -32.09 19.07
C GLN A 19 -11.25 -30.70 18.63
N ARG A 20 -10.32 -30.08 19.37
CA ARG A 20 -9.87 -28.70 19.10
C ARG A 20 -8.69 -28.61 18.15
N TYR A 21 -7.85 -29.63 18.06
CA TYR A 21 -6.63 -29.62 17.27
C TYR A 21 -6.70 -30.64 16.14
N VAL A 22 -6.01 -30.33 15.04
CA VAL A 22 -5.94 -31.18 13.85
C VAL A 22 -4.50 -31.23 13.37
N THR A 23 -4.02 -32.40 12.95
CA THR A 23 -2.65 -32.55 12.44
C THR A 23 -2.70 -32.87 10.95
N VAL A 24 -1.92 -32.14 10.16
CA VAL A 24 -1.73 -32.34 8.72
C VAL A 24 -0.26 -32.60 8.46
N THR A 25 0.04 -33.58 7.61
CA THR A 25 1.41 -33.85 7.16
C THR A 25 1.59 -33.30 5.75
N THR A 26 2.60 -32.45 5.58
CA THR A 26 3.05 -31.95 4.27
C THR A 26 4.42 -32.54 3.94
N PRO A 27 4.90 -32.44 2.69
CA PRO A 27 6.29 -32.71 2.33
C PRO A 27 7.36 -32.09 3.25
N GLN A 28 7.11 -30.93 3.87
CA GLN A 28 8.06 -30.23 4.75
C GLN A 28 7.90 -30.58 6.24
N GLY A 29 6.88 -31.36 6.61
CA GLY A 29 6.71 -31.83 7.98
C GLY A 29 5.27 -31.89 8.46
N ALA A 30 5.08 -32.37 9.68
CA ALA A 30 3.78 -32.38 10.34
C ALA A 30 3.47 -31.03 10.99
N MET A 31 2.24 -30.55 10.86
CA MET A 31 1.77 -29.29 11.43
C MET A 31 0.48 -29.51 12.21
N GLN A 32 0.39 -28.93 13.41
CA GLN A 32 -0.82 -28.90 14.22
C GLN A 32 -1.55 -27.57 13.99
N GLY A 33 -2.79 -27.65 13.50
CA GLY A 33 -3.74 -26.54 13.41
C GLY A 33 -4.85 -26.68 14.46
N ALA A 34 -5.85 -25.81 14.37
CA ALA A 34 -7.00 -25.79 15.26
C ALA A 34 -8.32 -25.86 14.49
N LYS A 35 -9.38 -26.32 15.14
CA LYS A 35 -10.77 -26.19 14.64
C LYS A 35 -11.36 -24.87 15.16
N LEU A 36 -11.85 -24.05 14.23
CA LEU A 36 -12.67 -22.87 14.49
C LEU A 36 -14.13 -23.25 14.28
N ASP A 37 -14.98 -23.03 15.27
CA ASP A 37 -16.40 -23.36 15.21
C ASP A 37 -17.22 -22.19 15.76
N TYR A 38 -17.97 -21.54 14.86
CA TYR A 38 -18.85 -20.41 15.18
C TYR A 38 -20.33 -20.85 15.26
N GLY A 39 -20.60 -22.17 15.30
CA GLY A 39 -21.96 -22.71 15.34
C GLY A 39 -22.67 -22.71 13.99
N THR A 40 -23.90 -23.22 13.96
CA THR A 40 -24.69 -23.42 12.72
C THR A 40 -25.86 -22.44 12.58
N ASN A 41 -26.08 -21.58 13.56
CA ASN A 41 -27.19 -20.64 13.56
C ASN A 41 -26.90 -19.48 12.59
N THR A 42 -27.56 -19.48 11.44
CA THR A 42 -27.36 -18.46 10.40
C THR A 42 -27.90 -17.07 10.78
N ASN A 43 -28.57 -16.93 11.93
CA ASN A 43 -28.95 -15.63 12.48
C ASN A 43 -27.80 -14.95 13.21
N ASP A 44 -26.77 -15.70 13.60
CA ASP A 44 -25.57 -15.13 14.20
C ASP A 44 -24.71 -14.46 13.11
N LEU A 45 -24.05 -13.36 13.45
CA LEU A 45 -23.21 -12.61 12.50
C LEU A 45 -22.11 -13.52 11.90
N TYR A 46 -21.52 -14.36 12.74
CA TYR A 46 -20.56 -15.39 12.35
C TYR A 46 -21.15 -16.76 12.64
N TYR A 47 -21.06 -17.65 11.66
CA TYR A 47 -21.47 -19.05 11.73
C TYR A 47 -20.58 -19.86 10.80
N GLY A 48 -20.66 -21.18 10.89
CA GLY A 48 -19.83 -22.12 10.15
C GLY A 48 -18.61 -22.57 10.94
N SER A 49 -17.85 -23.50 10.35
CA SER A 49 -16.64 -24.03 10.96
C SER A 49 -15.57 -24.28 9.90
N ALA A 50 -14.32 -24.19 10.31
CA ALA A 50 -13.16 -24.49 9.48
C ALA A 50 -12.00 -24.98 10.34
N TYR A 51 -11.10 -25.74 9.76
CA TYR A 51 -9.75 -25.92 10.28
C TYR A 51 -8.89 -24.72 9.90
N SER A 52 -8.12 -24.22 10.86
CA SER A 52 -7.15 -23.15 10.67
C SER A 52 -5.73 -23.64 10.95
N PHE A 53 -4.80 -23.20 10.11
CA PHE A 53 -3.36 -23.33 10.32
C PHE A 53 -2.79 -21.92 10.21
N LEU A 54 -2.47 -21.33 11.35
CA LEU A 54 -2.03 -19.95 11.48
C LEU A 54 -0.52 -19.92 11.67
N GLY A 55 0.16 -19.06 10.92
CA GLY A 55 1.60 -18.89 11.06
C GLY A 55 2.44 -20.05 10.51
N VAL A 56 2.07 -20.60 9.35
CA VAL A 56 2.81 -21.66 8.66
C VAL A 56 4.02 -21.05 7.94
N PRO A 57 5.26 -21.48 8.22
CA PRO A 57 6.46 -20.92 7.61
C PRO A 57 6.61 -21.45 6.18
N TYR A 58 6.75 -20.54 5.22
CA TYR A 58 7.04 -20.91 3.83
C TYR A 58 8.52 -20.68 3.45
N ALA A 59 9.24 -19.88 4.24
CA ALA A 59 10.66 -19.56 4.05
C ALA A 59 11.38 -19.43 5.39
N GLN A 60 12.72 -19.51 5.36
CA GLN A 60 13.55 -19.21 6.52
C GLN A 60 13.38 -17.75 6.94
N PRO A 61 13.50 -17.44 8.25
CA PRO A 61 13.43 -16.07 8.74
C PRO A 61 14.45 -15.16 8.03
N PRO A 62 14.04 -14.05 7.40
CA PRO A 62 14.93 -13.17 6.63
C PRO A 62 15.71 -12.22 7.55
N THR A 63 16.29 -12.76 8.63
CA THR A 63 16.99 -12.00 9.68
C THR A 63 18.51 -12.15 9.56
N GLY A 64 19.26 -11.26 10.21
CA GLY A 64 20.72 -11.31 10.23
C GLY A 64 21.32 -11.30 8.82
N GLN A 65 22.07 -12.35 8.47
CA GLN A 65 22.71 -12.46 7.14
C GLN A 65 21.70 -12.65 6.00
N LEU A 66 20.50 -13.18 6.29
CA LEU A 66 19.42 -13.33 5.30
C LEU A 66 18.64 -12.04 5.07
N ARG A 67 18.83 -11.01 5.91
CA ARG A 67 18.26 -9.68 5.64
C ARG A 67 18.83 -9.15 4.32
N PHE A 68 17.96 -8.56 3.50
CA PHE A 68 18.28 -8.08 2.14
C PHE A 68 18.83 -9.18 1.22
N SER A 69 18.39 -10.43 1.43
CA SER A 69 18.66 -11.58 0.57
C SER A 69 17.36 -12.17 0.04
N GLU A 70 17.43 -12.91 -1.07
CA GLU A 70 16.31 -13.67 -1.61
C GLU A 70 15.77 -14.65 -0.54
N PRO A 71 14.46 -14.95 -0.52
CA PRO A 71 13.90 -15.90 0.46
C PRO A 71 14.50 -17.28 0.26
N VAL A 72 14.85 -17.93 1.37
CA VAL A 72 15.42 -19.29 1.36
C VAL A 72 14.33 -20.27 1.78
N PRO A 73 14.12 -21.39 1.07
CA PRO A 73 13.08 -22.35 1.44
C PRO A 73 13.36 -23.00 2.79
N MET A 74 12.28 -23.36 3.50
CA MET A 74 12.35 -24.15 4.72
C MET A 74 12.88 -25.55 4.42
N GLN A 75 13.76 -26.06 5.29
CA GLN A 75 14.16 -27.47 5.23
C GLN A 75 13.06 -28.35 5.83
N PRO A 76 12.81 -29.54 5.27
CA PRO A 76 11.89 -30.49 5.87
C PRO A 76 12.26 -30.82 7.32
N SER A 77 11.27 -30.92 8.19
CA SER A 77 11.46 -31.23 9.61
C SER A 77 10.57 -32.38 10.05
N ASN A 78 11.11 -33.25 10.90
CA ASN A 78 10.36 -34.31 11.57
C ASN A 78 9.67 -33.82 12.86
N GLN A 79 9.88 -32.56 13.24
CA GLN A 79 9.22 -31.97 14.41
C GLN A 79 7.81 -31.52 14.05
N LEU A 80 6.87 -31.75 14.97
CA LEU A 80 5.52 -31.21 14.85
C LEU A 80 5.57 -29.69 15.01
N TYR A 81 5.17 -28.97 13.97
CA TYR A 81 5.10 -27.51 13.99
C TYR A 81 3.74 -27.04 14.53
N ASP A 82 3.76 -26.10 15.49
CA ASP A 82 2.55 -25.50 16.05
C ASP A 82 2.07 -24.33 15.17
N ALA A 83 1.02 -24.57 14.39
CA ALA A 83 0.34 -23.60 13.54
C ALA A 83 -1.03 -23.21 14.13
N THR A 84 -1.15 -23.03 15.45
CA THR A 84 -2.42 -22.69 16.11
C THR A 84 -2.64 -21.20 16.38
N TYR A 85 -1.66 -20.34 16.11
CA TYR A 85 -1.72 -18.90 16.37
C TYR A 85 -0.97 -18.08 15.32
N LEU A 86 -1.42 -16.85 15.10
CA LEU A 86 -0.78 -15.91 14.17
C LEU A 86 0.66 -15.59 14.60
N ARG A 87 1.57 -15.56 13.63
CA ARG A 87 2.95 -15.07 13.84
C ARG A 87 3.02 -13.56 13.65
N GLY A 88 4.14 -12.98 14.05
CA GLY A 88 4.35 -11.54 13.96
C GLY A 88 4.19 -11.02 12.53
N ARG A 89 3.59 -9.84 12.40
CA ARG A 89 3.53 -9.13 11.12
C ARG A 89 4.91 -8.61 10.74
N CYS A 90 5.16 -8.49 9.43
CA CYS A 90 6.39 -7.87 8.95
C CYS A 90 6.51 -6.41 9.45
N PRO A 91 7.74 -5.88 9.58
CA PRO A 91 7.97 -4.55 10.14
C PRO A 91 7.26 -3.43 9.40
N GLN A 92 6.40 -2.72 10.12
CA GLN A 92 5.59 -1.61 9.62
C GLN A 92 5.09 -0.72 10.77
N ALA A 93 4.75 0.53 10.46
CA ALA A 93 4.22 1.46 11.45
C ALA A 93 2.73 1.22 11.72
N GLY A 94 2.26 1.54 12.94
CA GLY A 94 0.84 1.53 13.28
C GLY A 94 0.23 0.14 13.54
N VAL A 95 1.03 -0.87 13.86
CA VAL A 95 0.52 -2.20 14.23
C VAL A 95 0.15 -2.23 15.71
N SER A 96 -1.14 -2.26 16.07
CA SER A 96 -1.55 -2.44 17.48
C SER A 96 -3.01 -2.86 17.67
N PRO A 97 -3.35 -4.08 18.18
CA PRO A 97 -2.42 -5.06 18.76
C PRO A 97 -1.85 -6.06 17.76
N GLY A 98 -0.61 -6.48 18.00
CA GLY A 98 0.01 -7.63 17.35
C GLY A 98 1.53 -7.56 17.41
N PRO A 99 2.25 -8.67 17.59
CA PRO A 99 3.71 -8.66 17.51
C PRO A 99 4.15 -8.30 16.09
N VAL A 100 5.17 -7.44 15.99
CA VAL A 100 5.87 -7.13 14.75
C VAL A 100 7.24 -7.80 14.80
N SER A 101 7.64 -8.44 13.72
CA SER A 101 8.88 -9.23 13.64
C SER A 101 9.45 -9.21 12.23
N GLU A 102 10.78 -9.24 12.08
CA GLU A 102 11.41 -9.55 10.79
C GLU A 102 11.27 -11.03 10.41
N ASP A 103 11.19 -11.91 11.41
CA ASP A 103 10.72 -13.27 11.20
C ASP A 103 9.21 -13.21 10.97
N CYS A 104 8.82 -13.01 9.70
CA CYS A 104 7.43 -12.78 9.30
C CYS A 104 7.00 -13.52 8.02
N LEU A 105 7.85 -14.37 7.42
CA LEU A 105 7.56 -15.09 6.18
C LEU A 105 6.66 -16.31 6.43
N TYR A 106 5.42 -16.00 6.81
CA TYR A 106 4.38 -16.95 7.18
C TYR A 106 3.12 -16.78 6.32
N LEU A 107 2.37 -17.86 6.18
CA LEU A 107 1.03 -17.87 5.61
C LEU A 107 0.03 -18.50 6.58
N ASN A 108 -1.26 -18.24 6.36
CA ASN A 108 -2.35 -18.83 7.12
C ASN A 108 -3.31 -19.56 6.19
N ILE A 109 -3.84 -20.70 6.61
CA ILE A 109 -4.74 -21.54 5.80
C ILE A 109 -6.04 -21.76 6.57
N PHE A 110 -7.18 -21.56 5.89
CA PHE A 110 -8.52 -21.87 6.38
C PHE A 110 -9.21 -22.83 5.41
N THR A 111 -9.68 -23.97 5.91
CA THR A 111 -10.26 -25.03 5.08
C THR A 111 -11.34 -25.80 5.83
N THR A 112 -12.37 -26.29 5.15
CA THR A 112 -13.41 -27.14 5.74
C THR A 112 -13.04 -28.62 5.76
N GLN A 113 -11.93 -28.99 5.13
CA GLN A 113 -11.48 -30.37 5.02
C GLN A 113 -9.95 -30.46 5.04
N VAL A 114 -9.41 -31.54 5.61
CA VAL A 114 -7.96 -31.78 5.69
C VAL A 114 -7.64 -33.25 5.41
N GLY A 115 -6.40 -33.54 5.03
CA GLY A 115 -5.92 -34.89 4.76
C GLY A 115 -6.19 -35.36 3.34
N ASN A 116 -6.04 -36.67 3.10
CA ASN A 116 -6.14 -37.27 1.77
C ASN A 116 -7.62 -37.41 1.35
N THR A 117 -8.22 -36.29 0.93
CA THR A 117 -9.59 -36.26 0.41
C THR A 117 -9.60 -36.53 -1.10
N THR A 118 -10.64 -37.22 -1.58
CA THR A 118 -10.81 -37.49 -3.02
C THR A 118 -11.36 -36.29 -3.79
N SER A 119 -11.96 -35.32 -3.09
CA SER A 119 -12.47 -34.07 -3.67
C SER A 119 -11.65 -32.89 -3.13
N LEU A 120 -10.92 -32.21 -4.01
CA LEU A 120 -10.12 -31.02 -3.65
C LEU A 120 -10.94 -29.74 -3.90
N ASN A 121 -10.74 -28.73 -3.05
CA ASN A 121 -11.39 -27.42 -3.15
C ASN A 121 -10.52 -26.43 -3.92
N ALA A 122 -11.13 -25.48 -4.62
CA ALA A 122 -10.39 -24.34 -5.18
C ALA A 122 -9.71 -23.55 -4.06
N VAL A 123 -8.58 -22.91 -4.37
CA VAL A 123 -7.73 -22.19 -3.41
C VAL A 123 -7.75 -20.71 -3.76
N MET A 124 -8.12 -19.87 -2.79
CA MET A 124 -8.02 -18.42 -2.91
C MET A 124 -6.86 -17.91 -2.06
N ILE A 125 -5.89 -17.27 -2.70
CA ILE A 125 -4.65 -16.79 -2.07
C ILE A 125 -4.69 -15.27 -2.02
N PHE A 126 -4.71 -14.69 -0.83
CA PHE A 126 -4.83 -13.26 -0.62
C PHE A 126 -3.46 -12.63 -0.33
N ILE A 127 -3.10 -11.68 -1.19
CA ILE A 127 -1.95 -10.78 -1.03
C ILE A 127 -2.50 -9.42 -0.58
N GLY A 128 -2.23 -9.04 0.67
CA GLY A 128 -2.54 -7.71 1.18
C GLY A 128 -1.43 -6.71 0.84
N GLY A 129 -1.72 -5.41 0.85
CA GLY A 129 -0.67 -4.39 0.68
C GLY A 129 -1.26 -2.99 0.60
N GLU A 130 -0.71 -2.06 1.39
CA GLU A 130 -1.14 -0.66 1.40
C GLU A 130 0.04 0.33 1.58
N GLY A 131 -0.22 1.60 1.23
CA GLY A 131 0.69 2.70 1.48
C GLY A 131 1.98 2.63 0.66
N GLY A 132 1.95 2.07 -0.55
CA GLY A 132 3.15 1.79 -1.34
C GLY A 132 3.95 0.66 -0.70
N PHE A 133 3.30 -0.48 -0.46
CA PHE A 133 3.90 -1.67 0.16
C PHE A 133 4.52 -1.45 1.55
N THR A 134 4.05 -0.45 2.31
CA THR A 134 4.57 -0.18 3.68
C THR A 134 3.77 -0.90 4.75
N ARG A 135 2.55 -1.34 4.45
CA ARG A 135 1.63 -1.96 5.40
C ARG A 135 0.93 -3.18 4.80
N GLY A 136 0.48 -4.09 5.66
CA GLY A 136 -0.26 -5.30 5.30
C GLY A 136 0.00 -6.48 6.24
N GLY A 137 -0.47 -7.67 5.84
CA GLY A 137 -0.25 -8.92 6.58
C GLY A 137 -1.52 -9.45 7.27
N ALA A 138 -1.36 -10.46 8.12
CA ALA A 138 -2.47 -11.24 8.64
C ALA A 138 -3.32 -10.48 9.67
N ASN A 139 -4.65 -10.50 9.52
CA ASN A 139 -5.59 -9.89 10.46
C ASN A 139 -6.42 -10.92 11.24
N GLU A 140 -6.26 -10.94 12.56
CA GLU A 140 -7.06 -11.79 13.44
C GLU A 140 -8.56 -11.47 13.39
N ALA A 141 -8.92 -10.18 13.30
CA ALA A 141 -10.31 -9.74 13.27
C ALA A 141 -11.06 -10.20 12.01
N GLU A 142 -10.35 -10.59 10.95
CA GLU A 142 -10.94 -11.12 9.71
C GLU A 142 -11.18 -12.63 9.76
N ILE A 143 -10.63 -13.34 10.75
CA ILE A 143 -10.74 -14.80 10.82
C ILE A 143 -12.20 -15.27 10.82
N PRO A 144 -13.11 -14.72 11.66
CA PRO A 144 -14.50 -15.22 11.68
C PRO A 144 -15.24 -14.98 10.36
N GLY A 145 -15.02 -13.82 9.72
CA GLY A 145 -15.63 -13.53 8.43
C GLY A 145 -14.99 -14.31 7.28
N THR A 146 -13.70 -14.62 7.34
CA THR A 146 -13.02 -15.55 6.42
C THR A 146 -13.64 -16.94 6.49
N VAL A 147 -13.89 -17.44 7.70
CA VAL A 147 -14.56 -18.74 7.90
C VAL A 147 -15.98 -18.70 7.36
N ARG A 148 -16.78 -17.71 7.79
CA ARG A 148 -18.21 -17.60 7.47
C ARG A 148 -18.46 -17.31 5.99
N ASN A 149 -17.75 -16.34 5.41
CA ASN A 149 -18.06 -15.81 4.10
C ASN A 149 -17.26 -16.44 2.94
N LEU A 150 -16.13 -17.10 3.22
CA LEU A 150 -15.28 -17.71 2.20
C LEU A 150 -15.11 -19.22 2.42
N ALA A 151 -14.41 -19.65 3.48
CA ALA A 151 -14.05 -21.07 3.65
C ALA A 151 -15.29 -21.99 3.72
N SER A 152 -16.35 -21.56 4.42
CA SER A 152 -17.61 -22.31 4.52
C SER A 152 -18.33 -22.49 3.17
N ARG A 153 -17.91 -21.77 2.12
CA ARG A 153 -18.41 -21.94 0.75
C ARG A 153 -17.64 -22.99 -0.05
N GLY A 154 -16.77 -23.78 0.59
CA GLY A 154 -16.05 -24.88 -0.08
C GLY A 154 -14.85 -24.41 -0.90
N VAL A 155 -14.11 -23.43 -0.38
CA VAL A 155 -12.78 -23.03 -0.90
C VAL A 155 -11.76 -23.12 0.23
N VAL A 156 -10.49 -23.34 -0.11
CA VAL A 156 -9.37 -23.12 0.80
C VAL A 156 -8.96 -21.66 0.70
N VAL A 157 -8.87 -20.97 1.83
CA VAL A 157 -8.41 -19.58 1.88
C VAL A 157 -7.00 -19.55 2.43
N VAL A 158 -6.09 -18.88 1.73
CA VAL A 158 -4.71 -18.65 2.16
C VAL A 158 -4.45 -17.15 2.27
N THR A 159 -3.88 -16.68 3.38
CA THR A 159 -3.39 -15.29 3.51
C THR A 159 -1.88 -15.30 3.65
N VAL A 160 -1.17 -14.47 2.89
CA VAL A 160 0.30 -14.48 2.81
C VAL A 160 0.88 -13.19 3.39
N GLN A 161 1.90 -13.32 4.24
CA GLN A 161 2.75 -12.20 4.65
C GLN A 161 4.03 -12.20 3.82
N TYR A 162 4.59 -11.03 3.53
CA TYR A 162 5.83 -10.84 2.77
C TYR A 162 6.54 -9.57 3.26
N ARG A 163 7.84 -9.42 3.01
CA ARG A 163 8.59 -8.24 3.45
C ARG A 163 8.02 -6.94 2.86
N LEU A 164 7.90 -5.92 3.71
CA LEU A 164 7.32 -4.62 3.39
C LEU A 164 8.39 -3.51 3.41
N GLY A 165 8.05 -2.37 2.82
CA GLY A 165 8.85 -1.15 2.81
C GLY A 165 10.29 -1.38 2.33
N ALA A 166 11.25 -0.76 2.98
CA ALA A 166 12.67 -0.92 2.63
C ALA A 166 13.12 -2.39 2.65
N LEU A 167 12.65 -3.19 3.61
CA LEU A 167 13.08 -4.60 3.74
C LEU A 167 12.64 -5.47 2.56
N GLY A 168 11.54 -5.12 1.89
CA GLY A 168 11.03 -5.84 0.72
C GLY A 168 11.32 -5.18 -0.62
N PHE A 169 11.51 -3.86 -0.65
CA PHE A 169 11.46 -3.08 -1.90
C PHE A 169 12.60 -2.07 -2.01
N PHE A 170 13.63 -2.15 -1.16
CA PHE A 170 14.87 -1.41 -1.40
C PHE A 170 15.45 -1.80 -2.76
N ASN A 171 15.72 -0.81 -3.59
CA ASN A 171 16.32 -1.00 -4.89
C ASN A 171 17.26 0.15 -5.21
N LEU A 172 18.52 -0.19 -5.44
CA LEU A 172 19.52 0.76 -5.89
C LEU A 172 20.50 0.01 -6.80
N ALA A 173 20.76 0.56 -7.98
CA ALA A 173 21.67 -0.04 -8.94
C ALA A 173 23.04 -0.28 -8.30
N ASN A 174 23.64 -1.45 -8.54
CA ASN A 174 24.93 -1.85 -7.98
C ASN A 174 24.98 -1.85 -6.44
N SER A 175 23.85 -1.99 -5.72
CA SER A 175 23.86 -2.07 -4.25
C SER A 175 24.28 -3.43 -3.70
N GLY A 176 24.24 -4.49 -4.51
CA GLY A 176 24.38 -5.88 -4.03
C GLY A 176 23.17 -6.42 -3.27
N VAL A 177 22.09 -5.64 -3.23
CA VAL A 177 20.77 -6.03 -2.72
C VAL A 177 19.89 -6.35 -3.93
N PRO A 178 19.32 -7.57 -4.03
CA PRO A 178 18.35 -7.88 -5.06
C PRO A 178 17.11 -6.97 -4.93
N ALA A 179 16.57 -6.53 -6.07
CA ALA A 179 15.31 -5.79 -6.08
C ALA A 179 14.11 -6.73 -5.85
N ASN A 180 12.95 -6.13 -5.56
CA ASN A 180 11.66 -6.84 -5.48
C ASN A 180 11.65 -8.03 -4.50
N LEU A 181 12.41 -7.98 -3.40
CA LEU A 181 12.45 -9.06 -2.40
C LEU A 181 11.07 -9.42 -1.86
N GLY A 182 10.20 -8.44 -1.64
CA GLY A 182 8.81 -8.68 -1.23
C GLY A 182 7.98 -9.44 -2.28
N MET A 183 8.31 -9.28 -3.57
CA MET A 183 7.69 -10.07 -4.65
C MET A 183 8.27 -11.48 -4.70
N GLN A 184 9.58 -11.63 -4.49
CA GLN A 184 10.22 -12.94 -4.41
C GLN A 184 9.71 -13.77 -3.22
N ASP A 185 9.42 -13.12 -2.08
CA ASP A 185 8.76 -13.74 -0.93
C ASP A 185 7.40 -14.32 -1.33
N GLN A 186 6.60 -13.56 -2.09
CA GLN A 186 5.32 -14.02 -2.61
C GLN A 186 5.48 -15.18 -3.58
N VAL A 187 6.50 -15.18 -4.46
CA VAL A 187 6.81 -16.34 -5.32
C VAL A 187 7.11 -17.59 -4.48
N MET A 188 7.96 -17.48 -3.46
CA MET A 188 8.29 -18.59 -2.56
C MET A 188 7.04 -19.11 -1.85
N ALA A 189 6.15 -18.23 -1.40
CA ALA A 189 4.88 -18.61 -0.80
C ALA A 189 3.98 -19.36 -1.80
N LEU A 190 3.87 -18.87 -3.05
CA LEU A 190 3.07 -19.53 -4.10
C LEU A 190 3.61 -20.91 -4.46
N GLN A 191 4.93 -21.08 -4.54
CA GLN A 191 5.58 -22.38 -4.74
C GLN A 191 5.27 -23.32 -3.57
N TRP A 192 5.43 -22.83 -2.33
CA TRP A 192 5.06 -23.60 -1.14
C TRP A 192 3.59 -24.02 -1.17
N ILE A 193 2.67 -23.12 -1.55
CA ILE A 193 1.24 -23.45 -1.62
C ILE A 193 1.01 -24.52 -2.70
N GLN A 194 1.59 -24.39 -3.89
CA GLN A 194 1.47 -25.37 -4.97
C GLN A 194 1.92 -26.77 -4.52
N GLU A 195 3.02 -26.87 -3.77
CA GLU A 195 3.56 -28.14 -3.28
C GLU A 195 2.73 -28.78 -2.15
N ASN A 196 2.04 -27.98 -1.33
CA ASN A 196 1.52 -28.43 -0.05
C ASN A 196 0.00 -28.35 0.12
N ILE A 197 -0.68 -27.50 -0.65
CA ILE A 197 -2.09 -27.18 -0.39
C ILE A 197 -3.02 -28.39 -0.52
N ARG A 198 -2.58 -29.42 -1.24
CA ARG A 198 -3.26 -30.71 -1.33
C ARG A 198 -3.45 -31.38 0.04
N SER A 199 -2.47 -31.30 0.94
CA SER A 199 -2.57 -31.84 2.30
C SER A 199 -3.65 -31.13 3.14
N PHE A 200 -4.00 -29.91 2.75
CA PHE A 200 -5.06 -29.09 3.36
C PHE A 200 -6.38 -29.15 2.57
N GLY A 201 -6.52 -30.14 1.67
CA GLY A 201 -7.73 -30.37 0.87
C GLY A 201 -7.94 -29.36 -0.26
N GLY A 202 -6.92 -28.59 -0.63
CA GLY A 202 -6.94 -27.65 -1.76
C GLY A 202 -6.38 -28.24 -3.05
N ASP A 203 -6.82 -27.71 -4.17
CA ASP A 203 -6.42 -28.13 -5.51
C ASP A 203 -5.31 -27.21 -6.05
N PRO A 204 -4.06 -27.69 -6.20
CA PRO A 204 -2.96 -26.87 -6.71
C PRO A 204 -3.15 -26.45 -8.19
N ASN A 205 -4.14 -27.02 -8.89
CA ASN A 205 -4.48 -26.65 -10.27
C ASN A 205 -5.68 -25.70 -10.37
N ARG A 206 -6.26 -25.28 -9.23
CA ARG A 206 -7.34 -24.29 -9.15
C ARG A 206 -7.03 -23.26 -8.08
N MET A 207 -5.95 -22.52 -8.30
CA MET A 207 -5.50 -21.42 -7.45
C MET A 207 -5.88 -20.07 -8.07
N THR A 208 -6.54 -19.25 -7.27
CA THR A 208 -6.92 -17.87 -7.59
C THR A 208 -6.08 -16.93 -6.74
N LEU A 209 -5.32 -16.06 -7.39
CA LEU A 209 -4.54 -15.03 -6.71
C LEU A 209 -5.37 -13.75 -6.57
N CYS A 210 -5.60 -13.31 -5.33
CA CYS A 210 -6.46 -12.19 -4.98
C CYS A 210 -5.64 -11.09 -4.32
N GLY A 211 -5.87 -9.84 -4.71
CA GLY A 211 -5.20 -8.70 -4.10
C GLY A 211 -6.09 -7.48 -3.99
N HIS A 212 -5.76 -6.64 -3.02
CA HIS A 212 -6.36 -5.33 -2.81
C HIS A 212 -5.29 -4.25 -2.76
N ALA A 213 -5.54 -3.08 -3.35
CA ALA A 213 -4.60 -1.94 -3.38
C ALA A 213 -3.21 -2.33 -3.91
N ASP A 214 -2.14 -2.16 -3.12
CA ASP A 214 -0.78 -2.56 -3.54
C ASP A 214 -0.67 -4.09 -3.66
N GLY A 215 -1.49 -4.84 -2.93
CA GLY A 215 -1.66 -6.28 -3.15
C GLY A 215 -2.24 -6.60 -4.53
N ALA A 216 -3.21 -5.82 -5.04
CA ALA A 216 -3.72 -5.99 -6.41
C ALA A 216 -2.65 -5.63 -7.45
N CYS A 217 -1.79 -4.64 -7.16
CA CYS A 217 -0.61 -4.36 -7.97
C CYS A 217 0.35 -5.56 -8.04
N ALA A 218 0.60 -6.20 -6.89
CA ALA A 218 1.41 -7.41 -6.82
C ALA A 218 0.80 -8.56 -7.64
N VAL A 219 -0.52 -8.79 -7.54
CA VAL A 219 -1.23 -9.79 -8.37
C VAL A 219 -1.10 -9.48 -9.86
N ALA A 220 -1.24 -8.21 -10.26
CA ALA A 220 -1.03 -7.79 -11.64
C ALA A 220 0.40 -8.09 -12.12
N ALA A 221 1.41 -7.86 -11.26
CA ALA A 221 2.80 -8.17 -11.57
C ALA A 221 3.05 -9.67 -11.67
N HIS A 222 2.49 -10.48 -10.76
CA HIS A 222 2.57 -11.94 -10.83
C HIS A 222 1.96 -12.51 -12.11
N ALA A 223 0.89 -11.90 -12.63
CA ALA A 223 0.29 -12.32 -13.89
C ALA A 223 1.18 -12.04 -15.12
N LEU A 224 2.19 -11.16 -14.98
CA LEU A 224 3.16 -10.81 -16.02
C LEU A 224 4.52 -11.49 -15.81
N SER A 225 4.86 -11.82 -14.56
CA SER A 225 6.18 -12.32 -14.18
C SER A 225 6.42 -13.75 -14.66
N PRO A 226 7.56 -14.04 -15.31
CA PRO A 226 7.93 -15.43 -15.63
C PRO A 226 8.17 -16.28 -14.38
N MET A 227 8.53 -15.69 -13.23
CA MET A 227 8.75 -16.43 -11.98
C MET A 227 7.47 -17.03 -11.40
N SER A 228 6.30 -16.51 -11.79
CA SER A 228 5.00 -16.96 -11.30
C SER A 228 4.18 -17.65 -12.38
N ASN A 229 4.78 -17.84 -13.56
CA ASN A 229 4.15 -18.55 -14.66
C ASN A 229 3.76 -19.97 -14.16
N ASP A 230 2.48 -20.31 -14.30
CA ASP A 230 1.88 -21.58 -13.86
C ASP A 230 1.68 -21.80 -12.34
N LEU A 231 1.96 -20.81 -11.49
CA LEU A 231 1.68 -20.92 -10.05
C LEU A 231 0.21 -20.62 -9.69
N PHE A 232 -0.60 -20.12 -10.62
CA PHE A 232 -2.03 -19.87 -10.41
C PHE A 232 -2.77 -19.80 -11.75
N GLN A 233 -4.10 -19.89 -11.70
CA GLN A 233 -4.95 -20.05 -12.88
C GLN A 233 -5.96 -18.91 -13.06
N GLN A 234 -6.20 -18.10 -12.04
CA GLN A 234 -7.16 -16.99 -12.05
C GLN A 234 -6.68 -15.83 -11.18
N ALA A 235 -7.12 -14.61 -11.45
CA ALA A 235 -6.76 -13.44 -10.64
C ALA A 235 -7.96 -12.56 -10.26
N ILE A 236 -7.91 -11.95 -9.08
CA ILE A 236 -8.85 -10.91 -8.64
C ILE A 236 -8.05 -9.68 -8.19
N LEU A 237 -8.25 -8.56 -8.89
CA LEU A 237 -7.59 -7.29 -8.64
C LEU A 237 -8.62 -6.27 -8.15
N GLN A 238 -8.58 -5.95 -6.86
CA GLN A 238 -9.47 -4.97 -6.25
C GLN A 238 -8.71 -3.67 -6.00
N SER A 239 -9.15 -2.57 -6.63
CA SER A 239 -8.65 -1.23 -6.32
C SER A 239 -7.13 -1.05 -6.55
N GLY A 240 -6.56 -1.71 -7.57
CA GLY A 240 -5.13 -1.58 -7.90
C GLY A 240 -4.76 -2.18 -9.26
N SER A 241 -3.61 -1.74 -9.79
CA SER A 241 -3.09 -2.10 -11.12
C SER A 241 -1.56 -2.12 -11.15
N ILE A 242 -0.94 -2.71 -12.17
CA ILE A 242 0.52 -2.62 -12.31
C ILE A 242 1.00 -1.16 -12.44
N TYR A 243 0.22 -0.31 -13.11
CA TYR A 243 0.58 1.09 -13.41
C TYR A 243 0.55 2.03 -12.20
N THR A 244 -0.11 1.64 -11.11
CA THR A 244 -0.11 2.43 -9.86
C THR A 244 1.12 2.21 -8.99
N CYS A 245 1.86 1.14 -9.23
CA CYS A 245 2.84 0.59 -8.29
C CYS A 245 4.13 0.10 -8.95
N TYR A 246 4.33 0.38 -10.25
CA TYR A 246 5.51 -0.01 -11.02
C TYR A 246 6.29 1.21 -11.48
N GLN A 247 7.62 1.13 -11.40
CA GLN A 247 8.53 2.08 -12.04
C GLN A 247 9.56 1.32 -12.87
N ASP A 248 9.83 1.81 -14.08
CA ASP A 248 11.04 1.38 -14.78
C ASP A 248 12.25 1.82 -13.94
N THR A 249 13.13 0.88 -13.58
CA THR A 249 14.40 1.28 -12.96
C THR A 249 15.13 2.20 -13.94
N PRO A 250 15.67 3.34 -13.51
CA PRO A 250 16.64 4.03 -14.32
C PRO A 250 17.80 3.05 -14.57
N GLN A 251 17.97 2.65 -15.83
CA GLN A 251 19.13 1.88 -16.25
C GLN A 251 20.37 2.61 -15.73
N PRO A 252 21.31 1.94 -15.05
CA PRO A 252 22.65 2.53 -14.93
C PRO A 252 23.10 2.84 -16.35
N ALA A 253 23.58 4.07 -16.57
CA ALA A 253 24.03 4.50 -17.89
C ALA A 253 24.96 3.42 -18.45
N THR A 254 24.55 2.77 -19.54
CA THR A 254 25.36 1.84 -20.31
C THR A 254 26.42 2.65 -21.05
N THR A 255 27.33 3.26 -20.31
CA THR A 255 28.65 3.52 -20.89
C THR A 255 29.32 2.15 -20.93
N PRO A 256 29.67 1.62 -22.11
CA PRO A 256 30.61 0.53 -22.17
C PRO A 256 31.83 1.01 -21.39
N MET A 257 32.23 0.28 -20.35
CA MET A 257 33.54 0.48 -19.74
C MET A 257 34.54 0.57 -20.90
N PRO A 258 35.34 1.65 -21.02
CA PRO A 258 36.41 1.63 -21.99
C PRO A 258 37.23 0.40 -21.65
N THR A 259 37.32 -0.52 -22.61
CA THR A 259 38.25 -1.63 -22.54
C THR A 259 39.60 -1.00 -22.26
N LEU A 260 40.16 -1.27 -21.09
CA LEU A 260 41.57 -1.03 -20.84
C LEU A 260 42.31 -1.93 -21.84
N GLN A 261 42.61 -1.39 -23.01
CA GLN A 261 43.68 -1.92 -23.84
C GLN A 261 44.91 -1.88 -22.95
N ARG A 262 45.38 -3.06 -22.56
CA ARG A 262 46.73 -3.23 -22.03
C ARG A 262 47.65 -2.66 -23.08
N ASP A 263 48.25 -1.52 -22.79
CA ASP A 263 49.43 -1.05 -23.50
C ASP A 263 50.64 -1.67 -22.78
N PRO A 264 51.31 -2.68 -23.36
CA PRO A 264 52.48 -3.29 -22.74
C PRO A 264 53.71 -2.49 -23.14
N GLY A 265 53.93 -1.37 -22.46
CA GLY A 265 55.17 -0.63 -22.59
C GLY A 265 55.03 0.82 -22.19
N LEU A 266 55.50 1.16 -20.99
CA LEU A 266 56.64 2.06 -20.83
C LEU A 266 56.93 2.25 -19.34
N ALA A 267 58.21 2.16 -19.04
CA ALA A 267 58.78 2.08 -17.71
C ALA A 267 58.73 3.41 -16.93
N TYR A 268 58.77 3.27 -15.61
CA TYR A 268 59.12 4.27 -14.62
C TYR A 268 60.15 5.31 -15.07
N GLN A 269 59.86 6.60 -14.82
CA GLN A 269 60.88 7.60 -14.45
C GLN A 269 60.32 8.58 -13.38
N PRO A 270 61.13 9.01 -12.38
CA PRO A 270 60.66 9.83 -11.27
C PRO A 270 60.70 11.34 -11.56
N LEU A 271 59.81 12.09 -10.88
CA LEU A 271 59.71 13.55 -10.92
C LEU A 271 60.99 14.24 -10.41
N ASN A 272 61.52 15.15 -11.20
CA ASN A 272 62.48 16.17 -10.79
C ASN A 272 61.83 17.56 -10.68
N GLN A 273 62.40 18.35 -9.77
CA GLN A 273 62.02 19.69 -9.30
C GLN A 273 62.26 20.81 -10.33
N GLN A 274 61.80 22.01 -9.95
CA GLN A 274 61.95 23.36 -10.56
C GLN A 274 60.73 23.76 -11.43
N GLN A 275 60.05 24.90 -11.27
CA GLN A 275 60.48 26.24 -10.86
C GLN A 275 59.36 27.03 -10.14
N GLN A 276 59.76 27.84 -9.17
CA GLN A 276 58.99 28.95 -8.59
C GLN A 276 59.11 30.20 -9.46
N GLY A 277 58.11 31.10 -9.43
CA GLY A 277 58.36 32.53 -9.65
C GLY A 277 57.19 33.38 -10.15
N GLN A 278 56.96 34.51 -9.44
CA GLN A 278 56.20 35.74 -9.78
C GLN A 278 54.71 35.77 -9.36
N GLN A 279 54.33 36.27 -8.18
CA GLN A 279 54.25 37.68 -7.67
C GLN A 279 53.35 38.60 -8.53
N GLN A 280 52.14 38.98 -8.10
CA GLN A 280 51.72 40.02 -7.13
C GLN A 280 51.49 41.42 -7.75
N GLN A 281 50.56 42.16 -7.12
CA GLN A 281 50.04 43.54 -7.34
C GLN A 281 48.75 43.58 -8.18
N GLN A 282 47.66 44.23 -7.77
CA GLN A 282 47.50 45.52 -7.10
C GLN A 282 46.29 45.59 -6.14
N GLN A 283 46.45 46.37 -5.07
CA GLN A 283 45.40 46.94 -4.22
C GLN A 283 44.78 48.20 -4.87
N GLN A 284 43.49 48.48 -4.64
CA GLN A 284 42.97 49.82 -4.30
C GLN A 284 41.47 49.79 -3.91
N GLN A 285 41.17 50.39 -2.76
CA GLN A 285 39.85 50.76 -2.16
C GLN A 285 39.36 52.10 -2.76
N PRO A 286 38.07 52.55 -2.71
CA PRO A 286 37.35 52.80 -1.45
C PRO A 286 35.81 52.64 -1.40
N TYR A 287 35.33 52.59 -0.16
CA TYR A 287 33.94 52.79 0.31
C TYR A 287 33.30 54.11 -0.15
N GLN A 288 32.02 54.06 -0.54
CA GLN A 288 31.09 55.19 -0.46
C GLN A 288 29.80 54.78 0.27
N GLN A 289 29.45 55.56 1.29
CA GLN A 289 28.16 55.57 1.99
C GLN A 289 27.19 56.51 1.27
N GLN A 290 25.89 56.16 1.21
CA GLN A 290 24.68 57.02 1.11
C GLN A 290 23.53 56.15 0.51
N GLN A 291 22.26 56.09 0.95
CA GLN A 291 21.42 56.69 1.99
C GLN A 291 20.31 55.66 2.30
N GLN A 292 19.77 55.67 3.52
CA GLN A 292 18.62 54.86 3.92
C GLN A 292 17.34 55.35 3.22
N GLN A 293 16.74 54.49 2.38
CA GLN A 293 15.32 54.56 2.03
C GLN A 293 14.60 53.43 2.77
N TYR A 294 13.61 53.81 3.58
CA TYR A 294 12.69 52.91 4.26
C TYR A 294 11.81 52.20 3.20
N VAL A 295 11.96 50.88 3.10
CA VAL A 295 11.15 50.00 2.24
C VAL A 295 10.34 49.08 3.18
N PRO A 296 9.01 49.00 3.06
CA PRO A 296 8.17 48.16 3.92
C PRO A 296 8.56 46.67 3.79
N PRO A 297 8.31 45.83 4.82
CA PRO A 297 8.72 44.44 4.79
C PRO A 297 8.00 43.70 3.65
N TYR A 298 8.73 43.46 2.56
CA TYR A 298 8.34 42.52 1.53
C TYR A 298 8.26 41.13 2.17
N THR A 299 7.08 40.56 2.08
CA THR A 299 6.80 39.13 2.16
C THR A 299 7.82 38.36 1.33
N THR A 300 8.80 37.73 1.98
CA THR A 300 9.65 36.74 1.32
C THR A 300 8.80 35.49 1.11
N THR A 301 8.20 35.39 -0.08
CA THR A 301 7.82 34.11 -0.67
C THR A 301 9.06 33.21 -0.61
N PRO A 302 8.99 31.99 -0.04
CA PRO A 302 10.13 31.09 -0.07
C PRO A 302 10.45 30.79 -1.53
N THR A 303 11.66 31.13 -1.98
CA THR A 303 12.20 30.63 -3.25
C THR A 303 12.11 29.11 -3.24
N PRO A 304 11.47 28.46 -4.22
CA PRO A 304 11.40 27.01 -4.28
C PRO A 304 12.82 26.46 -4.38
N ARG A 305 13.23 25.65 -3.40
CA ARG A 305 14.44 24.84 -3.53
C ARG A 305 14.22 23.94 -4.74
N GLN A 306 15.04 24.06 -5.78
CA GLN A 306 15.03 23.09 -6.88
C GLN A 306 15.44 21.73 -6.31
N GLN A 307 14.44 20.88 -6.03
CA GLN A 307 14.65 19.50 -5.62
C GLN A 307 15.23 18.73 -6.82
N THR A 308 16.30 17.98 -6.57
CA THR A 308 16.97 17.16 -7.59
C THR A 308 16.36 15.75 -7.61
N VAL A 309 16.62 14.95 -8.65
CA VAL A 309 16.17 13.55 -8.77
C VAL A 309 16.57 12.67 -7.56
N ALA A 310 17.59 13.08 -6.81
CA ALA A 310 17.99 12.43 -5.55
C ALA A 310 16.96 12.59 -4.40
N ASP A 311 16.06 13.57 -4.50
CA ASP A 311 15.04 13.88 -3.48
C ASP A 311 13.79 12.99 -3.59
N GLU A 312 13.68 12.12 -4.61
CA GLU A 312 12.47 11.30 -4.86
C GLU A 312 12.65 9.79 -4.72
N ASP A 313 13.87 9.24 -4.74
CA ASP A 313 14.11 7.79 -4.56
C ASP A 313 14.28 7.43 -3.07
N PRO A 314 13.36 6.65 -2.47
CA PRO A 314 13.42 6.31 -1.05
C PRO A 314 14.62 5.41 -0.72
N SER A 315 15.11 4.60 -1.66
CA SER A 315 16.28 3.73 -1.47
C SER A 315 17.56 4.57 -1.40
N LEU A 316 17.72 5.51 -2.33
CA LEU A 316 18.86 6.43 -2.34
C LEU A 316 18.90 7.27 -1.07
N GLN A 317 17.76 7.82 -0.65
CA GLN A 317 17.68 8.63 0.56
C GLN A 317 18.01 7.82 1.82
N LEU A 318 17.54 6.57 1.91
CA LEU A 318 17.88 5.69 3.02
C LEU A 318 19.38 5.39 3.06
N ALA A 319 19.98 5.07 1.92
CA ALA A 319 21.41 4.79 1.81
C ALA A 319 22.26 6.01 2.19
N MET A 320 21.88 7.20 1.73
CA MET A 320 22.56 8.45 2.10
C MET A 320 22.44 8.76 3.59
N ALA A 321 21.22 8.67 4.13
CA ALA A 321 20.93 9.04 5.51
C ALA A 321 21.53 8.07 6.55
N MET A 322 21.48 6.77 6.27
CA MET A 322 21.80 5.74 7.27
C MET A 322 23.14 5.06 7.03
N CYS A 323 23.66 5.08 5.81
CA CYS A 323 24.91 4.42 5.45
C CYS A 323 26.03 5.37 5.01
N ASN A 324 25.81 6.69 5.13
CA ASN A 324 26.78 7.74 4.81
C ASN A 324 27.43 7.55 3.42
N VAL A 325 26.61 7.17 2.43
CA VAL A 325 27.07 6.99 1.04
C VAL A 325 26.68 8.22 0.24
N SER A 326 27.63 8.84 -0.47
CA SER A 326 27.32 9.95 -1.37
C SER A 326 26.71 9.45 -2.70
N SER A 327 25.95 10.30 -3.37
CA SER A 327 25.42 10.00 -4.71
C SER A 327 26.53 9.75 -5.75
N ASP A 328 27.70 10.37 -5.58
CA ASP A 328 28.88 10.14 -6.43
C ASP A 328 29.52 8.77 -6.17
N GLN A 329 29.60 8.36 -4.91
CA GLN A 329 30.09 7.04 -4.54
C GLN A 329 29.20 5.94 -5.12
N LEU A 330 27.88 6.08 -5.00
CA LEU A 330 26.92 5.13 -5.58
C LEU A 330 27.06 5.04 -7.11
N ARG A 331 27.25 6.18 -7.78
CA ARG A 331 27.48 6.24 -9.24
C ARG A 331 28.82 5.66 -9.68
N ALA A 332 29.85 5.79 -8.86
CA ALA A 332 31.20 5.27 -9.12
C ALA A 332 31.37 3.78 -8.76
N GLY A 333 30.28 3.07 -8.42
CA GLY A 333 30.34 1.66 -8.04
C GLY A 333 30.86 1.45 -6.61
N TYR A 334 30.34 2.23 -5.64
CA TYR A 334 30.54 1.99 -4.21
C TYR A 334 30.42 0.50 -3.91
N SER A 335 31.39 -0.09 -3.20
CA SER A 335 31.46 -1.54 -3.06
C SER A 335 30.14 -2.09 -2.50
N ASN A 336 29.43 -2.86 -3.31
CA ASN A 336 28.14 -3.49 -3.02
C ASN A 336 28.10 -4.12 -1.61
N ALA A 337 29.21 -4.74 -1.20
CA ALA A 337 29.38 -5.36 0.10
C ALA A 337 29.22 -4.35 1.26
N ARG A 338 29.80 -3.14 1.18
CA ARG A 338 29.74 -2.15 2.28
C ARG A 338 28.34 -1.64 2.52
N LEU A 339 27.60 -1.33 1.45
CA LEU A 339 26.22 -0.85 1.58
C LEU A 339 25.33 -1.94 2.16
N ARG A 340 25.41 -3.17 1.63
CA ARG A 340 24.64 -4.30 2.16
C ARG A 340 24.97 -4.58 3.63
N THR A 341 26.26 -4.61 4.00
CA THR A 341 26.68 -4.79 5.40
C THR A 341 26.15 -3.68 6.29
N CYS A 342 26.19 -2.42 5.85
CA CYS A 342 25.59 -1.32 6.60
C CYS A 342 24.08 -1.55 6.82
N LEU A 343 23.32 -1.79 5.76
CA LEU A 343 21.87 -2.03 5.84
C LEU A 343 21.54 -3.23 6.76
N GLN A 344 22.33 -4.30 6.70
CA GLN A 344 22.20 -5.46 7.58
C GLN A 344 22.49 -5.15 9.05
N SER A 345 23.29 -4.13 9.35
CA SER A 345 23.63 -3.72 10.72
C SER A 345 22.59 -2.82 11.39
N LEU A 346 21.68 -2.21 10.63
CA LEU A 346 20.65 -1.31 11.17
C LEU A 346 19.61 -2.07 12.00
N THR A 347 18.92 -1.37 12.91
CA THR A 347 17.76 -1.95 13.60
C THR A 347 16.52 -1.84 12.73
N VAL A 348 15.54 -2.71 12.97
CA VAL A 348 14.26 -2.74 12.25
C VAL A 348 13.52 -1.41 12.32
N ASP A 349 13.56 -0.77 13.50
CA ASP A 349 12.87 0.49 13.76
C ASP A 349 13.32 1.60 12.82
N VAL A 350 14.59 1.59 12.37
CA VAL A 350 15.09 2.56 11.39
C VAL A 350 14.29 2.46 10.09
N PHE A 351 14.05 1.24 9.60
CA PHE A 351 13.30 1.04 8.36
C PHE A 351 11.83 1.44 8.51
N VAL A 352 11.23 1.17 9.66
CA VAL A 352 9.83 1.53 9.93
C VAL A 352 9.67 3.04 10.07
N GLN A 353 10.57 3.70 10.79
CA GLN A 353 10.53 5.16 10.98
C GLN A 353 10.81 5.90 9.67
N PHE A 354 11.77 5.42 8.87
CA PHE A 354 12.11 6.06 7.59
C PHE A 354 10.93 6.08 6.60
N GLN A 355 10.04 5.08 6.67
CA GLN A 355 8.82 5.04 5.86
C GLN A 355 7.85 6.20 6.15
N GLY A 356 7.90 6.80 7.34
CA GLY A 356 6.98 7.88 7.75
C GLY A 356 7.36 9.29 7.26
N TYR A 357 8.56 9.48 6.70
CA TYR A 357 9.16 10.81 6.53
C TYR A 357 9.07 11.43 5.13
N ARG A 358 8.55 10.76 4.09
CA ARG A 358 8.68 11.25 2.71
C ARG A 358 7.49 10.92 1.80
N THR A 359 7.30 11.74 0.78
CA THR A 359 6.32 11.64 -0.31
C THR A 359 6.57 10.47 -1.28
N SER A 360 7.68 9.74 -1.12
CA SER A 360 8.13 8.67 -2.01
C SER A 360 7.58 7.30 -1.58
N LYS A 361 6.98 6.56 -2.51
CA LYS A 361 6.44 5.22 -2.27
C LYS A 361 7.47 4.14 -2.61
N TRP A 362 7.48 3.04 -1.86
CA TRP A 362 8.12 1.81 -2.32
C TRP A 362 7.27 1.20 -3.43
N VAL A 363 7.93 0.67 -4.45
CA VAL A 363 7.28 0.22 -5.69
C VAL A 363 7.95 -1.04 -6.22
N ILE A 364 7.23 -1.75 -7.08
CA ILE A 364 7.81 -2.81 -7.91
C ILE A 364 8.65 -2.12 -8.98
N VAL A 365 9.83 -2.67 -9.24
CA VAL A 365 10.74 -2.10 -10.23
C VAL A 365 11.15 -3.14 -11.26
N ARG A 366 11.64 -2.69 -12.42
CA ARG A 366 12.29 -3.60 -13.37
C ARG A 366 13.57 -4.18 -12.79
N ASP A 367 13.72 -5.50 -12.83
CA ASP A 367 14.92 -6.22 -12.43
C ASP A 367 15.28 -7.28 -13.49
N ASN A 368 16.17 -8.23 -13.19
CA ASN A 368 16.52 -9.31 -14.11
C ASN A 368 15.83 -10.64 -13.76
N SER A 369 14.96 -10.65 -12.74
CA SER A 369 14.35 -11.87 -12.20
C SER A 369 12.83 -11.78 -12.24
N PHE A 370 12.23 -11.01 -11.33
CA PHE A 370 10.78 -10.95 -11.18
C PHE A 370 10.10 -10.17 -12.30
N MET A 371 10.62 -9.01 -12.68
CA MET A 371 10.11 -8.15 -13.76
C MET A 371 11.23 -7.84 -14.77
N PRO A 372 11.60 -8.83 -15.63
CA PRO A 372 12.69 -8.67 -16.61
C PRO A 372 12.35 -7.77 -17.81
N GLY A 373 11.12 -7.27 -17.88
CA GLY A 373 10.61 -6.43 -18.95
C GLY A 373 9.61 -5.40 -18.46
N SER A 374 9.20 -4.47 -19.33
CA SER A 374 8.06 -3.61 -19.03
C SER A 374 6.78 -4.44 -18.98
N PRO A 375 5.74 -3.97 -18.27
CA PRO A 375 4.42 -4.59 -18.31
C PRO A 375 3.92 -4.86 -19.74
N GLN A 376 4.16 -3.95 -20.68
CA GLN A 376 3.78 -4.12 -22.08
C GLN A 376 4.56 -5.27 -22.74
N SER A 377 5.89 -5.33 -22.57
CA SER A 377 6.71 -6.40 -23.16
C SER A 377 6.40 -7.78 -22.55
N LEU A 378 6.16 -7.83 -21.24
CA LEU A 378 5.87 -9.08 -20.54
C LEU A 378 4.47 -9.59 -20.87
N SER A 379 3.50 -8.69 -21.07
CA SER A 379 2.14 -9.09 -21.41
C SER A 379 2.06 -9.91 -22.69
N GLN A 380 2.94 -9.68 -23.67
CA GLN A 380 2.98 -10.43 -24.94
C GLN A 380 3.21 -11.93 -24.77
N ASN A 381 3.93 -12.32 -23.70
CA ASN A 381 4.24 -13.71 -23.38
C ASN A 381 3.51 -14.20 -22.12
N ALA A 382 2.69 -13.35 -21.50
CA ALA A 382 1.98 -13.67 -20.28
C ALA A 382 0.87 -14.70 -20.53
N ARG A 383 0.65 -15.58 -19.56
CA ARG A 383 -0.43 -16.56 -19.62
C ARG A 383 -1.79 -15.86 -19.58
N ARG A 384 -2.70 -16.34 -20.44
CA ARG A 384 -4.10 -15.89 -20.47
C ARG A 384 -4.87 -16.59 -19.36
N ILE A 385 -5.13 -15.87 -18.28
CA ILE A 385 -5.93 -16.35 -17.15
C ILE A 385 -7.19 -15.49 -17.00
N PRO A 386 -8.33 -16.06 -16.54
CA PRO A 386 -9.51 -15.26 -16.22
C PRO A 386 -9.21 -14.28 -15.08
N MET A 387 -9.76 -13.07 -15.18
CA MET A 387 -9.57 -12.02 -14.17
C MET A 387 -10.88 -11.33 -13.79
N ILE A 388 -11.02 -10.98 -12.50
CA ILE A 388 -11.94 -9.95 -12.03
C ILE A 388 -11.10 -8.69 -11.70
N ILE A 389 -11.48 -7.54 -12.24
CA ILE A 389 -10.80 -6.26 -12.00
C ILE A 389 -11.85 -5.22 -11.63
N GLY A 390 -11.63 -4.39 -10.61
CA GLY A 390 -12.58 -3.33 -10.30
C GLY A 390 -12.10 -2.34 -9.26
N THR A 391 -12.93 -1.33 -9.00
CA THR A 391 -12.67 -0.24 -8.05
C THR A 391 -13.89 0.00 -7.17
N VAL A 392 -13.72 0.79 -6.13
CA VAL A 392 -14.86 1.43 -5.46
C VAL A 392 -15.27 2.72 -6.19
N GLN A 393 -16.36 3.36 -5.76
CA GLN A 393 -16.86 4.60 -6.36
C GLN A 393 -15.94 5.80 -6.10
N ASP A 394 -15.50 6.00 -4.84
CA ASP A 394 -14.69 7.13 -4.38
C ASP A 394 -13.27 6.63 -4.03
N GLU A 395 -12.64 6.04 -5.03
CA GLU A 395 -11.38 5.27 -4.98
C GLU A 395 -10.20 6.00 -4.31
N ASP A 396 -10.17 7.32 -4.36
CA ASP A 396 -9.10 8.13 -3.75
C ASP A 396 -9.67 9.23 -2.83
N ALA A 397 -10.83 8.97 -2.20
CA ALA A 397 -11.41 9.86 -1.18
C ALA A 397 -10.44 10.14 -0.02
N ASP A 398 -9.48 9.25 0.21
CA ASP A 398 -8.39 9.43 1.18
C ASP A 398 -7.61 10.74 0.97
N TYR A 399 -7.46 11.18 -0.29
CA TYR A 399 -6.81 12.47 -0.59
C TYR A 399 -7.54 13.63 0.10
N VAL A 400 -8.86 13.70 -0.02
CA VAL A 400 -9.65 14.76 0.60
C VAL A 400 -9.90 14.52 2.08
N PHE A 401 -9.88 13.27 2.56
CA PHE A 401 -9.95 12.97 3.99
C PHE A 401 -8.77 13.58 4.75
N ARG A 402 -7.55 13.52 4.21
CA ARG A 402 -6.39 14.21 4.79
C ARG A 402 -6.62 15.71 4.89
N MET A 403 -7.13 16.33 3.83
CA MET A 403 -7.38 17.77 3.80
C MET A 403 -8.48 18.21 4.78
N ILE A 404 -9.46 17.34 5.02
CA ILE A 404 -10.49 17.56 6.03
C ILE A 404 -9.88 17.45 7.42
N ALA A 405 -9.09 16.41 7.66
CA ALA A 405 -8.52 16.09 8.96
C ALA A 405 -7.45 17.09 9.42
N ASP A 406 -6.58 17.57 8.52
CA ASP A 406 -5.59 18.60 8.84
C ASP A 406 -6.17 20.03 8.75
N GLY A 407 -7.39 20.17 8.23
CA GLY A 407 -8.08 21.45 8.07
C GLY A 407 -7.60 22.29 6.90
N SER A 408 -6.70 21.78 6.05
CA SER A 408 -6.13 22.50 4.90
C SER A 408 -7.16 22.87 3.84
N ALA A 409 -8.29 22.15 3.77
CA ALA A 409 -9.38 22.49 2.84
C ALA A 409 -10.17 23.76 3.22
N ARG A 410 -10.06 24.24 4.46
CA ARG A 410 -10.94 25.30 4.97
C ARG A 410 -10.68 26.64 4.29
N GLY A 411 -11.73 27.25 3.75
CA GLY A 411 -11.69 28.58 3.15
C GLY A 411 -11.04 28.63 1.77
N GLN A 412 -10.70 27.47 1.19
CA GLN A 412 -10.18 27.40 -0.18
C GLN A 412 -11.32 27.43 -1.20
N SER A 413 -11.10 28.11 -2.32
CA SER A 413 -11.97 27.99 -3.49
C SER A 413 -11.77 26.64 -4.18
N GLU A 414 -12.73 26.25 -5.03
CA GLU A 414 -12.60 25.06 -5.88
C GLU A 414 -11.30 25.07 -6.70
N GLN A 415 -10.98 26.21 -7.30
CA GLN A 415 -9.75 26.40 -8.07
C GLN A 415 -8.49 26.19 -7.22
N GLN A 416 -8.45 26.68 -5.97
CA GLN A 416 -7.29 26.51 -5.09
C GLN A 416 -7.09 25.04 -4.68
N LEU A 417 -8.18 24.33 -4.38
CA LEU A 417 -8.15 22.91 -4.06
C LEU A 417 -7.67 22.10 -5.27
N PHE A 418 -8.17 22.43 -6.47
CA PHE A 418 -7.75 21.83 -7.72
C PHE A 418 -6.28 22.10 -8.03
N ASP A 419 -5.81 23.35 -7.90
CA ASP A 419 -4.42 23.72 -8.15
C ASP A 419 -3.47 22.97 -7.19
N GLY A 420 -3.85 22.82 -5.92
CA GLY A 420 -3.11 22.02 -4.94
C GLY A 420 -2.99 20.56 -5.36
N TRP A 421 -4.12 19.93 -5.72
CA TRP A 421 -4.12 18.57 -6.26
C TRP A 421 -3.30 18.43 -7.54
N PHE A 422 -3.42 19.39 -8.46
CA PHE A 422 -2.74 19.36 -9.75
C PHE A 422 -1.23 19.46 -9.59
N VAL A 423 -0.74 20.25 -8.63
CA VAL A 423 0.70 20.32 -8.31
C VAL A 423 1.22 18.94 -7.90
N ASP A 424 0.50 18.21 -7.05
CA ASP A 424 0.90 16.87 -6.62
C ASP A 424 0.82 15.85 -7.76
N PHE A 425 -0.24 15.93 -8.58
CA PHE A 425 -0.36 15.13 -9.80
C PHE A 425 0.79 15.39 -10.77
N ALA A 426 1.14 16.65 -11.02
CA ALA A 426 2.18 17.04 -11.96
C ALA A 426 3.57 16.58 -11.49
N LYS A 427 3.86 16.74 -10.19
CA LYS A 427 5.10 16.23 -9.57
C LYS A 427 5.21 14.71 -9.71
N LYS A 428 4.16 13.98 -9.29
CA LYS A 428 4.11 12.50 -9.37
C LYS A 428 4.37 11.99 -10.78
N ASN A 429 3.84 12.69 -11.79
CA ASN A 429 3.95 12.31 -13.20
C ASN A 429 5.11 12.98 -13.94
N LYS A 430 5.95 13.75 -13.23
CA LYS A 430 7.13 14.45 -13.78
C LYS A 430 6.82 15.33 -15.00
N ILE A 431 5.65 15.95 -15.04
CA ILE A 431 5.26 16.90 -16.10
C ILE A 431 5.51 18.34 -15.67
N ASN A 432 5.98 19.19 -16.59
CA ASN A 432 6.28 20.60 -16.33
C ASN A 432 5.98 21.48 -17.56
N GLY A 433 6.10 22.80 -17.40
CA GLY A 433 6.00 23.77 -18.50
C GLY A 433 4.71 23.67 -19.32
N THR A 434 4.86 23.56 -20.64
CA THR A 434 3.75 23.46 -21.60
C THR A 434 2.90 22.20 -21.39
N ASP A 435 3.52 21.05 -21.12
CA ASP A 435 2.80 19.78 -20.92
C ASP A 435 1.91 19.85 -19.67
N ALA A 436 2.46 20.40 -18.57
CA ALA A 436 1.67 20.62 -17.35
C ALA A 436 0.50 21.58 -17.61
N SER A 437 0.71 22.65 -18.38
CA SER A 437 -0.35 23.61 -18.72
C SER A 437 -1.45 22.98 -19.57
N GLN A 438 -1.07 22.17 -20.56
CA GLN A 438 -2.02 21.44 -21.42
C GLN A 438 -2.84 20.43 -20.61
N VAL A 439 -2.18 19.62 -19.78
CA VAL A 439 -2.86 18.63 -18.93
C VAL A 439 -3.81 19.30 -17.94
N LYS A 440 -3.39 20.40 -17.31
CA LYS A 440 -4.24 21.19 -16.40
C LYS A 440 -5.52 21.63 -17.10
N ASN A 441 -5.40 22.25 -18.26
CA ASN A 441 -6.55 22.73 -19.05
C ASN A 441 -7.49 21.59 -19.46
N ILE A 442 -6.95 20.42 -19.84
CA ILE A 442 -7.77 19.26 -20.18
C ILE A 442 -8.61 18.83 -18.97
N ILE A 443 -8.01 18.73 -17.79
CA ILE A 443 -8.72 18.29 -16.58
C ILE A 443 -9.73 19.35 -16.14
N GLU A 444 -9.34 20.64 -16.07
CA GLU A 444 -10.24 21.73 -15.68
C GLU A 444 -11.51 21.78 -16.53
N ASN A 445 -11.35 21.72 -17.85
CA ASN A 445 -12.47 21.81 -18.79
C ASN A 445 -13.42 20.61 -18.69
N ASN A 446 -12.90 19.40 -18.44
CA ASN A 446 -13.73 18.20 -18.40
C ASN A 446 -14.42 17.98 -17.05
N TYR A 447 -13.87 18.52 -15.95
CA TYR A 447 -14.47 18.43 -14.62
C TYR A 447 -15.20 19.71 -14.18
N GLY A 448 -15.23 20.74 -15.03
CA GLY A 448 -16.00 21.96 -14.78
C GLY A 448 -15.42 22.82 -13.66
N ILE A 449 -14.10 22.83 -13.47
CA ILE A 449 -13.45 23.66 -12.45
C ILE A 449 -13.61 25.13 -12.89
N THR A 450 -14.44 25.87 -12.16
CA THR A 450 -14.79 27.25 -12.51
C THR A 450 -13.83 28.26 -11.88
N GLN A 451 -13.37 29.25 -12.66
CA GLN A 451 -12.55 30.36 -12.15
C GLN A 451 -13.34 31.42 -11.34
N GLN A 452 -14.65 31.25 -11.16
CA GLN A 452 -15.56 32.17 -10.45
C GLN A 452 -16.78 31.42 -9.87
N PRO A 453 -17.28 31.79 -8.68
CA PRO A 453 -18.43 31.12 -8.06
C PRO A 453 -19.72 31.45 -8.84
N GLN A 454 -20.23 30.52 -9.65
CA GLN A 454 -21.58 30.64 -10.20
C GLN A 454 -22.56 29.76 -9.43
N GLN A 455 -23.60 30.40 -8.90
CA GLN A 455 -24.84 29.76 -8.48
C GLN A 455 -25.49 29.12 -9.71
N ASN A 456 -25.89 27.85 -9.59
CA ASN A 456 -26.61 27.03 -10.57
C ASN A 456 -25.76 26.29 -11.60
N GLN A 457 -25.34 25.08 -11.23
CA GLN A 457 -25.43 23.93 -12.13
C GLN A 457 -26.01 22.74 -11.35
N GLN A 458 -26.90 21.98 -11.98
CA GLN A 458 -27.48 20.76 -11.40
C GLN A 458 -26.36 19.72 -11.23
N PHE A 459 -25.89 19.58 -9.99
CA PHE A 459 -24.91 18.57 -9.63
C PHE A 459 -25.52 17.17 -9.67
N TYR A 460 -24.69 16.22 -10.08
CA TYR A 460 -24.83 14.77 -9.97
C TYR A 460 -25.87 14.33 -8.92
N ASN A 461 -27.02 13.86 -9.38
CA ASN A 461 -27.96 13.16 -8.52
C ASN A 461 -27.37 11.78 -8.18
N PRO A 462 -27.12 11.47 -6.89
CA PRO A 462 -26.88 10.08 -6.51
C PRO A 462 -28.11 9.24 -6.92
N PRO A 463 -27.96 7.97 -7.34
CA PRO A 463 -29.10 7.12 -7.52
C PRO A 463 -29.87 7.03 -6.20
N GLN A 464 -31.04 7.66 -6.14
CA GLN A 464 -31.99 7.44 -5.07
C GLN A 464 -32.50 6.00 -5.20
N ASN A 465 -32.18 5.15 -4.23
CA ASN A 465 -32.93 3.92 -4.07
C ASN A 465 -34.23 4.28 -3.37
N GLY A 466 -35.35 4.12 -4.09
CA GLY A 466 -36.68 4.34 -3.56
C GLY A 466 -36.94 3.45 -2.34
N ASN A 467 -37.26 4.07 -1.21
CA ASN A 467 -38.38 3.61 -0.40
C ASN A 467 -38.90 4.72 0.52
N ASN A 468 -40.23 4.75 0.61
CA ASN A 468 -41.06 5.76 1.25
C ASN A 468 -40.67 6.05 2.70
N GLY A 469 -40.79 7.33 3.06
CA GLY A 469 -40.36 7.86 4.34
C GLY A 469 -41.13 7.32 5.54
N GLN A 470 -40.43 7.27 6.67
CA GLN A 470 -40.92 7.75 7.96
C GLN A 470 -39.76 8.38 8.73
N ASN A 471 -39.95 9.64 9.12
CA ASN A 471 -39.10 10.38 10.05
C ASN A 471 -38.94 9.59 11.36
N GLN A 472 -37.71 9.32 11.78
CA GLN A 472 -37.41 9.10 13.19
C GLN A 472 -36.26 10.00 13.64
N ASN A 473 -36.61 10.92 14.54
CA ASN A 473 -35.71 11.83 15.25
C ASN A 473 -34.66 11.03 16.04
N TYR A 474 -33.38 11.23 15.76
CA TYR A 474 -32.31 10.80 16.66
C TYR A 474 -31.97 11.94 17.63
N GLN A 475 -32.24 11.70 18.91
CA GLN A 475 -31.81 12.56 20.01
C GLN A 475 -30.31 12.37 20.27
N ILE A 476 -29.61 13.49 20.40
CA ILE A 476 -28.18 13.58 20.70
C ILE A 476 -27.99 13.30 22.21
N VAL A 477 -27.30 12.20 22.55
CA VAL A 477 -26.74 12.02 23.89
C VAL A 477 -25.28 12.47 23.85
N SER A 478 -24.99 13.60 24.49
CA SER A 478 -23.64 14.08 24.72
C SER A 478 -23.09 13.40 25.97
N GLN A 479 -21.95 12.71 25.85
CA GLN A 479 -21.09 12.41 26.99
C GLN A 479 -19.64 12.69 26.61
N SER A 480 -19.16 13.79 27.16
CA SER A 480 -17.76 14.14 27.32
C SER A 480 -17.08 13.11 28.23
N ASN A 481 -15.94 12.55 27.84
CA ASN A 481 -14.98 12.00 28.80
C ASN A 481 -13.54 12.30 28.35
N ALA A 482 -12.90 13.22 29.09
CA ALA A 482 -11.47 13.37 29.14
C ALA A 482 -10.92 12.25 30.06
N ASN A 483 -10.03 11.40 29.55
CA ASN A 483 -9.37 10.37 30.37
C ASN A 483 -7.95 10.81 30.72
N THR A 484 -7.78 11.32 31.93
CA THR A 484 -6.52 11.33 32.68
C THR A 484 -6.19 9.92 33.17
N TYR A 485 -4.99 9.45 32.85
CA TYR A 485 -4.44 8.14 33.21
C TYR A 485 -4.10 8.07 34.72
N ASN A 486 -4.62 7.05 35.43
CA ASN A 486 -4.24 6.70 36.80
C ASN A 486 -3.87 5.20 36.83
N PRO A 487 -2.59 4.83 37.07
CA PRO A 487 -2.14 3.45 37.04
C PRO A 487 -2.24 2.85 38.45
N ASN A 488 -3.40 2.37 38.85
CA ASN A 488 -3.56 1.42 39.98
C ASN A 488 -5.01 0.90 40.04
N ASN A 489 -5.37 -0.06 39.17
CA ASN A 489 -6.38 -1.07 39.51
C ASN A 489 -6.32 -2.27 38.54
N GLY A 490 -6.03 -3.45 39.10
CA GLY A 490 -5.84 -4.70 38.37
C GLY A 490 -7.14 -5.46 38.12
N ASN A 491 -7.94 -5.03 37.15
CA ASN A 491 -9.00 -5.84 36.56
C ASN A 491 -8.92 -5.79 35.03
N ASN A 492 -8.41 -6.88 34.44
CA ASN A 492 -8.33 -7.11 33.01
C ASN A 492 -9.74 -7.31 32.41
N GLN A 493 -10.29 -6.26 31.82
CA GLN A 493 -11.23 -6.38 30.70
C GLN A 493 -10.65 -5.62 29.51
N MET A 494 -10.09 -6.38 28.57
CA MET A 494 -9.49 -5.87 27.35
C MET A 494 -10.58 -5.28 26.44
N GLN A 495 -10.46 -3.99 26.14
CA GLN A 495 -11.20 -3.33 25.06
C GLN A 495 -10.47 -3.58 23.73
N PRO A 496 -11.08 -4.23 22.73
CA PRO A 496 -10.43 -4.47 21.44
C PRO A 496 -10.43 -3.19 20.59
N THR A 497 -9.26 -2.76 20.11
CA THR A 497 -9.11 -1.66 19.14
C THR A 497 -8.57 -2.16 17.80
N ASN A 498 -9.03 -1.43 16.78
CA ASN A 498 -9.03 -1.60 15.32
C ASN A 498 -7.72 -2.11 14.68
N ASN A 499 -7.62 -3.31 14.07
CA ASN A 499 -6.59 -3.53 13.01
C ASN A 499 -6.90 -4.67 12.07
N GLY A 500 -6.79 -4.36 10.78
CA GLY A 500 -6.03 -5.17 9.83
C GLY A 500 -6.12 -4.72 8.39
N TYR A 501 -6.84 -3.63 8.15
CA TYR A 501 -6.47 -2.60 7.19
C TYR A 501 -6.43 -1.31 8.00
N GLN A 502 -5.27 -0.98 8.56
CA GLN A 502 -5.10 0.25 9.35
C GLN A 502 -5.02 1.41 8.38
N GLN A 503 -6.21 1.94 8.11
CA GLN A 503 -6.44 3.25 7.53
C GLN A 503 -5.71 4.32 8.32
N GLN A 504 -5.37 5.43 7.65
CA GLN A 504 -5.01 6.65 8.36
C GLN A 504 -6.14 6.96 9.35
N THR A 505 -5.87 6.80 10.65
CA THR A 505 -6.84 7.18 11.68
C THR A 505 -6.83 8.68 11.74
N TYR A 506 -7.89 9.30 11.22
CA TYR A 506 -8.01 10.74 11.19
C TYR A 506 -8.44 11.24 12.57
N SER A 507 -7.67 12.18 13.15
CA SER A 507 -8.14 12.91 14.32
C SER A 507 -9.43 13.63 13.96
N ASN A 508 -10.46 13.52 14.79
CA ASN A 508 -11.80 14.00 14.51
C ASN A 508 -11.88 15.54 14.58
N THR A 509 -11.27 16.23 13.62
CA THR A 509 -11.44 17.67 13.41
C THR A 509 -12.80 17.88 12.75
N GLN A 510 -13.75 18.37 13.54
CA GLN A 510 -15.10 18.62 13.07
C GLN A 510 -15.11 19.68 11.97
N PHE A 511 -15.62 19.34 10.78
CA PHE A 511 -16.48 20.27 10.06
C PHE A 511 -17.84 20.21 10.77
N SER A 512 -18.03 21.04 11.80
CA SER A 512 -19.31 21.05 12.50
C SER A 512 -20.41 21.52 11.54
N GLN A 513 -21.57 20.87 11.61
CA GLN A 513 -22.79 21.32 10.94
C GLN A 513 -23.36 22.60 11.59
N SER A 514 -22.67 23.22 12.57
CA SER A 514 -23.23 24.30 13.40
C SER A 514 -22.76 25.71 13.01
N THR A 515 -22.04 25.92 11.90
CA THR A 515 -21.64 27.27 11.46
C THR A 515 -21.62 27.44 9.93
N GLY A 516 -22.67 28.04 9.37
CA GLY A 516 -22.63 28.88 8.15
C GLY A 516 -22.38 28.20 6.78
N GLY A 517 -22.89 28.82 5.71
CA GLY A 517 -22.90 28.30 4.33
C GLY A 517 -21.53 27.98 3.68
N ASN A 518 -20.40 28.38 4.30
CA ASN A 518 -19.06 28.11 3.76
C ASN A 518 -18.65 26.62 3.84
N ASN A 519 -19.18 25.86 4.80
CA ASN A 519 -18.80 24.44 4.97
C ASN A 519 -19.46 23.53 3.92
N GLN A 520 -20.72 23.78 3.56
CA GLN A 520 -21.44 22.98 2.57
C GLN A 520 -20.86 23.15 1.15
N GLN A 521 -20.50 24.38 0.80
CA GLN A 521 -19.84 24.70 -0.47
C GLN A 521 -18.44 24.07 -0.55
N THR A 522 -17.65 24.13 0.53
CA THR A 522 -16.35 23.44 0.61
C THR A 522 -16.51 21.93 0.38
N MET A 523 -17.53 21.31 0.97
CA MET A 523 -17.78 19.88 0.77
C MET A 523 -18.15 19.53 -0.68
N GLN A 524 -18.87 20.40 -1.40
CA GLN A 524 -19.13 20.20 -2.83
C GLN A 524 -17.84 20.24 -3.65
N TYR A 525 -16.95 21.18 -3.36
CA TYR A 525 -15.64 21.24 -4.01
C TYR A 525 -14.80 19.99 -3.73
N LEU A 526 -14.78 19.52 -2.47
CA LEU A 526 -14.07 18.30 -2.10
C LEU A 526 -14.62 17.05 -2.79
N GLN A 527 -15.93 16.98 -3.10
CA GLN A 527 -16.48 15.88 -3.91
C GLN A 527 -15.92 15.89 -5.33
N VAL A 528 -15.81 17.08 -5.95
CA VAL A 528 -15.21 17.22 -7.29
C VAL A 528 -13.74 16.82 -7.28
N ILE A 529 -12.96 17.31 -6.30
CA ILE A 529 -11.54 16.94 -6.16
C ILE A 529 -11.37 15.44 -5.87
N SER A 530 -12.22 14.86 -5.01
CA SER A 530 -12.24 13.42 -4.75
C SER A 530 -12.49 12.63 -6.03
N LYS A 531 -13.42 13.09 -6.88
CA LYS A 531 -13.71 12.43 -8.17
C LYS A 531 -12.54 12.51 -9.13
N ILE A 532 -11.92 13.68 -9.27
CA ILE A 532 -10.72 13.87 -10.11
C ILE A 532 -9.59 12.95 -9.63
N SER A 533 -9.33 12.94 -8.31
CA SER A 533 -8.28 12.09 -7.72
C SER A 533 -8.57 10.61 -7.90
N SER A 534 -9.83 10.18 -7.69
CA SER A 534 -10.27 8.80 -7.88
C SER A 534 -10.08 8.36 -9.34
N ASP A 535 -10.45 9.22 -10.29
CA ASP A 535 -10.29 8.95 -11.71
C ASP A 535 -8.81 8.86 -12.12
N ALA A 536 -7.97 9.76 -11.62
CA ALA A 536 -6.55 9.83 -11.95
C ALA A 536 -5.69 8.72 -11.30
N ASN A 537 -6.00 8.33 -10.07
CA ASN A 537 -5.12 7.48 -9.26
C ASN A 537 -5.61 6.04 -9.11
N GLY A 538 -6.84 5.72 -9.50
CA GLY A 538 -7.35 4.35 -9.40
C GLY A 538 -8.19 3.93 -10.60
N VAL A 539 -9.24 4.67 -10.96
CA VAL A 539 -10.20 4.20 -11.98
C VAL A 539 -9.58 4.09 -13.37
N SER A 540 -8.92 5.14 -13.87
CA SER A 540 -8.24 5.09 -15.18
C SER A 540 -7.04 4.16 -15.21
N GLN A 541 -6.44 3.88 -14.05
CA GLN A 541 -5.34 2.92 -13.91
C GLN A 541 -5.85 1.48 -14.02
N SER A 542 -6.99 1.18 -13.39
CA SER A 542 -7.71 -0.09 -13.58
C SER A 542 -8.14 -0.27 -15.03
N VAL A 543 -8.61 0.77 -15.72
CA VAL A 543 -8.87 0.71 -17.17
C VAL A 543 -7.61 0.34 -17.95
N SER A 544 -6.46 0.96 -17.63
CA SER A 544 -5.19 0.65 -18.29
C SER A 544 -4.79 -0.82 -18.09
N GLN A 545 -5.02 -1.37 -16.89
CA GLN A 545 -4.82 -2.79 -16.59
C GLN A 545 -5.74 -3.69 -17.42
N VAL A 546 -7.02 -3.33 -17.53
CA VAL A 546 -8.00 -4.07 -18.33
C VAL A 546 -7.56 -4.12 -19.79
N ASN A 547 -7.16 -2.98 -20.35
CA ASN A 547 -6.66 -2.91 -21.72
C ASN A 547 -5.41 -3.77 -21.93
N LEU A 548 -4.48 -3.76 -20.97
CA LEU A 548 -3.27 -4.58 -21.02
C LEU A 548 -3.59 -6.08 -21.12
N VAL A 549 -4.51 -6.58 -20.29
CA VAL A 549 -4.83 -8.02 -20.24
C VAL A 549 -5.78 -8.46 -21.35
N GLN A 550 -6.68 -7.58 -21.80
CA GLN A 550 -7.59 -7.84 -22.92
C GLN A 550 -6.88 -7.88 -24.27
N GLN A 551 -5.83 -7.08 -24.47
CA GLN A 551 -4.98 -7.17 -25.67
C GLN A 551 -4.40 -8.58 -25.85
N GLN A 552 -4.23 -9.31 -24.74
CA GLN A 552 -3.74 -10.70 -24.74
C GLN A 552 -4.86 -11.73 -24.78
N GLY A 553 -6.13 -11.32 -24.81
CA GLY A 553 -7.30 -12.21 -24.86
C GLY A 553 -7.69 -12.85 -23.52
N ALA A 554 -7.36 -12.22 -22.38
CA ALA A 554 -7.82 -12.67 -21.07
C ALA A 554 -9.36 -12.48 -20.91
N ASP A 555 -10.06 -13.51 -20.42
CA ASP A 555 -11.45 -13.41 -19.96
C ASP A 555 -11.48 -12.44 -18.76
N THR A 556 -12.08 -11.26 -18.94
CA THR A 556 -11.99 -10.16 -17.97
C THR A 556 -13.38 -9.72 -17.54
N ARG A 557 -13.66 -9.75 -16.25
CA ARG A 557 -14.88 -9.23 -15.63
C ARG A 557 -14.58 -7.94 -14.88
N LEU A 558 -15.41 -6.92 -15.10
CA LEU A 558 -15.28 -5.64 -14.39
C LEU A 558 -16.31 -5.50 -13.28
N PHE A 559 -15.95 -4.81 -12.21
CA PHE A 559 -16.92 -4.28 -11.26
C PHE A 559 -16.65 -2.84 -10.85
N GLN A 560 -17.71 -2.17 -10.38
CA GLN A 560 -17.61 -1.00 -9.52
C GLN A 560 -18.38 -1.29 -8.24
N PHE A 561 -17.76 -1.08 -7.08
CA PHE A 561 -18.43 -1.22 -5.79
C PHE A 561 -19.03 0.14 -5.38
N THR A 562 -20.35 0.21 -5.23
CA THR A 562 -21.09 1.47 -4.96
C THR A 562 -22.01 1.37 -3.76
N HIS A 563 -21.86 0.35 -2.91
CA HIS A 563 -22.71 0.19 -1.74
C HIS A 563 -22.33 1.19 -0.65
N VAL A 564 -23.26 2.09 -0.33
CA VAL A 564 -23.09 3.04 0.76
C VAL A 564 -23.49 2.38 2.08
N SER A 565 -22.56 2.36 3.04
CA SER A 565 -22.76 1.74 4.36
C SER A 565 -22.17 2.59 5.48
N GLU A 566 -22.74 2.51 6.69
CA GLU A 566 -22.14 3.08 7.90
C GLU A 566 -20.97 2.23 8.43
N LEU A 567 -20.83 0.99 7.96
CA LEU A 567 -19.73 0.10 8.36
C LEU A 567 -18.37 0.73 8.01
N GLY A 568 -17.55 0.90 9.06
CA GLY A 568 -16.21 1.47 8.98
C GLY A 568 -16.16 2.99 8.81
N ARG A 569 -17.32 3.69 8.82
CA ARG A 569 -17.36 5.15 8.67
C ARG A 569 -16.79 5.89 9.89
N SER A 570 -16.75 5.26 11.06
CA SER A 570 -16.09 5.81 12.24
C SER A 570 -14.57 6.00 12.06
N ASN A 571 -13.98 5.39 11.02
CA ASN A 571 -12.55 5.46 10.75
C ASN A 571 -12.15 6.60 9.80
N VAL A 572 -13.13 7.30 9.21
CA VAL A 572 -12.89 8.40 8.26
C VAL A 572 -13.43 9.73 8.84
N PRO A 573 -12.97 10.88 8.33
CA PRO A 573 -13.46 12.18 8.80
C PRO A 573 -14.96 12.33 8.55
N ASN A 574 -15.61 13.19 9.34
CA ASN A 574 -17.01 13.52 9.12
C ASN A 574 -17.17 14.34 7.83
N THR A 575 -17.84 13.74 6.83
CA THR A 575 -18.13 14.33 5.52
C THR A 575 -19.56 14.87 5.39
N GLY A 576 -20.30 14.98 6.50
CA GLY A 576 -21.69 15.42 6.50
C GLY A 576 -22.60 14.47 5.73
N ASP A 577 -23.40 15.00 4.82
CA ASP A 577 -24.36 14.22 4.02
C ASP A 577 -23.68 13.40 2.90
N TRP A 578 -22.46 13.78 2.52
CA TRP A 578 -21.69 13.01 1.54
C TRP A 578 -21.18 11.74 2.20
N LYS A 579 -21.51 10.59 1.62
CA LYS A 579 -21.16 9.27 2.12
C LYS A 579 -20.28 8.54 1.10
N PRO A 580 -18.99 8.91 0.99
CA PRO A 580 -18.10 8.30 0.01
C PRO A 580 -17.96 6.79 0.23
N VAL A 581 -17.86 6.06 -0.88
CA VAL A 581 -17.50 4.65 -0.92
C VAL A 581 -16.01 4.54 -1.22
N PHE A 582 -15.21 4.54 -0.16
CA PHE A 582 -13.76 4.72 -0.23
C PHE A 582 -12.99 3.40 -0.38
N ARG A 583 -11.74 3.49 -0.85
CA ARG A 583 -10.87 2.32 -1.09
C ARG A 583 -10.76 1.46 0.17
N GLY A 584 -10.94 0.16 0.01
CA GLY A 584 -10.90 -0.81 1.11
C GLY A 584 -12.26 -1.07 1.76
N GLN A 585 -13.28 -0.26 1.47
CA GLN A 585 -14.61 -0.52 2.02
C GLN A 585 -15.21 -1.83 1.46
N ASP A 586 -14.87 -2.21 0.24
CA ASP A 586 -15.25 -3.50 -0.36
C ASP A 586 -14.67 -4.71 0.41
N GLN A 587 -13.45 -4.58 0.96
CA GLN A 587 -12.85 -5.61 1.81
C GLN A 587 -13.63 -5.85 3.10
N TYR A 588 -14.30 -4.83 3.63
CA TYR A 588 -15.15 -5.00 4.82
C TYR A 588 -16.26 -6.01 4.56
N PHE A 589 -16.82 -6.06 3.35
CA PHE A 589 -17.89 -6.99 3.01
C PHE A 589 -17.38 -8.38 2.64
N LEU A 590 -16.19 -8.46 2.06
CA LEU A 590 -15.59 -9.74 1.71
C LEU A 590 -15.15 -10.51 2.97
N PHE A 591 -14.41 -9.85 3.86
CA PHE A 591 -13.80 -10.46 5.04
C PHE A 591 -14.56 -10.27 6.34
N MET A 592 -15.61 -9.43 6.35
CA MET A 592 -16.49 -9.20 7.50
C MET A 592 -15.75 -9.00 8.83
N SER A 593 -14.70 -8.16 8.82
CA SER A 593 -13.83 -7.94 9.99
C SER A 593 -14.63 -7.63 11.26
N GLN A 594 -14.32 -8.31 12.35
CA GLN A 594 -14.95 -8.10 13.65
C GLN A 594 -14.87 -6.64 14.11
N THR A 595 -13.76 -5.96 13.86
CA THR A 595 -13.57 -4.57 14.29
C THR A 595 -14.56 -3.60 13.64
N VAL A 596 -15.11 -3.97 12.48
CA VAL A 596 -16.07 -3.17 11.71
C VAL A 596 -17.50 -3.67 11.92
N TRP A 597 -17.72 -4.98 11.85
CA TRP A 597 -19.07 -5.56 11.81
C TRP A 597 -19.71 -5.73 13.19
N THR A 598 -18.91 -5.95 14.24
CA THR A 598 -19.47 -6.08 15.60
C THR A 598 -19.83 -4.72 16.20
N THR A 599 -19.12 -3.67 15.79
CA THR A 599 -19.31 -2.30 16.28
C THR A 599 -20.29 -1.51 15.42
N GLY A 600 -20.34 -1.77 14.11
CA GLY A 600 -21.01 -0.93 13.11
C GLY A 600 -22.50 -1.16 12.88
N GLN A 601 -23.17 -2.05 13.63
CA GLN A 601 -24.61 -2.35 13.52
C GLN A 601 -25.06 -2.60 12.06
N PRO A 602 -24.64 -3.72 11.43
CA PRO A 602 -24.86 -3.98 10.01
C PRO A 602 -26.37 -4.06 9.67
N THR A 603 -26.74 -3.47 8.54
CA THR A 603 -28.11 -3.53 8.02
C THR A 603 -28.35 -4.81 7.21
N ALA A 604 -29.62 -5.10 6.91
CA ALA A 604 -29.96 -6.20 6.00
C ALA A 604 -29.38 -6.01 4.59
N ALA A 605 -29.20 -4.77 4.14
CA ALA A 605 -28.55 -4.48 2.86
C ALA A 605 -27.05 -4.82 2.92
N ASP A 606 -26.38 -4.48 4.02
CA ASP A 606 -24.96 -4.82 4.23
C ASP A 606 -24.74 -6.33 4.19
N MET A 607 -25.60 -7.10 4.89
CA MET A 607 -25.54 -8.56 4.88
C MET A 607 -25.73 -9.15 3.48
N ARG A 608 -26.63 -8.59 2.66
CA ARG A 608 -26.81 -9.02 1.27
C ARG A 608 -25.56 -8.79 0.44
N VAL A 609 -24.93 -7.62 0.58
CA VAL A 609 -23.68 -7.31 -0.15
C VAL A 609 -22.56 -8.26 0.22
N ALA A 610 -22.34 -8.50 1.52
CA ALA A 610 -21.33 -9.46 1.98
C ALA A 610 -21.58 -10.87 1.42
N ASN A 611 -22.84 -11.31 1.39
CA ASN A 611 -23.21 -12.61 0.84
C ASN A 611 -23.00 -12.69 -0.68
N GLU A 612 -23.39 -11.66 -1.43
CA GLU A 612 -23.18 -11.58 -2.88
C GLU A 612 -21.69 -11.60 -3.22
N MET A 613 -20.86 -10.83 -2.50
CA MET A 613 -19.41 -10.84 -2.72
C MET A 613 -18.80 -12.21 -2.39
N GLY A 614 -19.10 -12.77 -1.21
CA GLY A 614 -18.58 -14.10 -0.84
C GLY A 614 -18.97 -15.17 -1.87
N GLN A 615 -20.20 -15.14 -2.38
CA GLN A 615 -20.65 -16.06 -3.43
C GLN A 615 -19.89 -15.86 -4.74
N LYS A 616 -19.88 -14.64 -5.29
CA LYS A 616 -19.28 -14.36 -6.60
C LYS A 616 -17.77 -14.62 -6.61
N TRP A 617 -17.05 -14.26 -5.55
CA TRP A 617 -15.61 -14.50 -5.44
C TRP A 617 -15.29 -16.00 -5.38
N THR A 618 -16.05 -16.76 -4.59
CA THR A 618 -15.81 -18.20 -4.47
C THR A 618 -16.28 -18.99 -5.70
N ASP A 619 -17.33 -18.55 -6.39
CA ASP A 619 -17.76 -19.15 -7.66
C ASP A 619 -16.72 -18.91 -8.77
N PHE A 620 -16.17 -17.69 -8.83
CA PHE A 620 -15.07 -17.38 -9.72
C PHE A 620 -13.85 -18.26 -9.41
N ALA A 621 -13.47 -18.41 -8.15
CA ALA A 621 -12.35 -19.27 -7.77
C ALA A 621 -12.57 -20.74 -8.17
N LYS A 622 -13.80 -21.24 -8.05
CA LYS A 622 -14.14 -22.63 -8.40
C LYS A 622 -14.14 -22.89 -9.90
N THR A 623 -14.59 -21.93 -10.71
CA THR A 623 -15.00 -22.19 -12.11
C THR A 623 -14.39 -21.24 -13.14
N GLY A 624 -13.84 -20.11 -12.72
CA GLY A 624 -13.41 -19.00 -13.58
C GLY A 624 -14.56 -18.20 -14.15
N GLN A 625 -15.79 -18.52 -13.75
CA GLN A 625 -17.03 -17.93 -14.23
C GLN A 625 -17.88 -17.49 -13.04
N VAL A 626 -18.79 -16.54 -13.29
CA VAL A 626 -19.77 -16.10 -12.29
C VAL A 626 -21.12 -15.96 -12.98
N GLN A 627 -22.15 -16.58 -12.41
CA GLN A 627 -23.49 -16.53 -12.98
C GLN A 627 -23.98 -15.07 -13.09
N ASN A 628 -24.55 -14.74 -14.25
CA ASN A 628 -25.07 -13.39 -14.58
C ASN A 628 -24.01 -12.27 -14.54
N TRP A 629 -22.71 -12.61 -14.56
CA TRP A 629 -21.62 -11.66 -14.66
C TRP A 629 -20.65 -12.12 -15.74
N GLN A 630 -20.96 -11.70 -16.96
CA GLN A 630 -20.21 -12.06 -18.16
C GLN A 630 -18.90 -11.29 -18.27
N SER A 631 -17.93 -11.87 -18.98
CA SER A 631 -16.73 -11.14 -19.42
C SER A 631 -17.13 -9.90 -20.20
N THR A 632 -16.39 -8.81 -20.01
CA THR A 632 -16.46 -7.66 -20.91
C THR A 632 -15.62 -7.92 -22.15
N PRO A 633 -16.16 -7.72 -23.37
CA PRO A 633 -15.34 -7.73 -24.57
C PRO A 633 -14.38 -6.53 -24.63
N PRO A 634 -13.28 -6.62 -25.40
CA PRO A 634 -12.40 -5.48 -25.64
C PRO A 634 -13.17 -4.25 -26.12
N GLY A 635 -12.94 -3.12 -25.46
CA GLY A 635 -13.57 -1.83 -25.81
C GLY A 635 -15.02 -1.63 -25.36
N GLN A 636 -15.71 -2.65 -24.82
CA GLN A 636 -17.12 -2.51 -24.39
C GLN A 636 -17.28 -2.06 -22.94
N TYR A 637 -16.34 -2.43 -22.06
CA TYR A 637 -16.32 -2.04 -20.65
C TYR A 637 -17.63 -2.31 -19.89
N ASN A 638 -18.26 -3.45 -20.16
CA ASN A 638 -19.41 -3.92 -19.39
C ASN A 638 -18.95 -4.31 -17.98
N TYR A 639 -19.70 -3.94 -16.95
CA TYR A 639 -19.28 -4.15 -15.56
C TYR A 639 -20.45 -4.52 -14.66
N CYS A 640 -20.17 -5.24 -13.58
CA CYS A 640 -21.13 -5.46 -12.52
C CYS A 640 -21.08 -4.29 -11.54
N ASN A 641 -22.17 -3.55 -11.40
CA ASN A 641 -22.33 -2.61 -10.31
C ASN A 641 -22.64 -3.39 -9.03
N LEU A 642 -21.63 -3.56 -8.17
CA LEU A 642 -21.74 -4.30 -6.91
C LEU A 642 -22.31 -3.40 -5.82
N ASN A 643 -23.56 -3.67 -5.49
CA ASN A 643 -24.27 -3.08 -4.35
C ASN A 643 -25.29 -4.10 -3.81
N ALA A 644 -26.24 -3.67 -2.97
CA ALA A 644 -27.23 -4.56 -2.37
C ALA A 644 -28.12 -5.32 -3.38
N GLN A 645 -28.18 -4.88 -4.64
CA GLN A 645 -28.85 -5.51 -5.78
C GLN A 645 -27.93 -5.42 -7.02
N PRO A 646 -26.95 -6.34 -7.16
CA PRO A 646 -25.97 -6.25 -8.23
C PRO A 646 -26.62 -6.30 -9.62
N THR A 647 -26.21 -5.39 -10.50
CA THR A 647 -26.71 -5.33 -11.89
C THR A 647 -25.55 -5.17 -12.88
N MET A 648 -25.70 -5.76 -14.07
CA MET A 648 -24.78 -5.48 -15.18
C MET A 648 -25.09 -4.09 -15.75
N GLN A 649 -24.04 -3.31 -15.94
CA GLN A 649 -24.04 -1.97 -16.50
C GLN A 649 -23.06 -1.93 -17.68
N GLN A 650 -23.20 -0.91 -18.53
CA GLN A 650 -22.31 -0.70 -19.66
C GLN A 650 -21.45 0.54 -19.43
N ASN A 651 -20.41 0.70 -20.24
CA ASN A 651 -19.64 1.95 -20.32
C ASN A 651 -18.97 2.33 -18.98
N TYR A 652 -18.26 1.39 -18.33
CA TYR A 652 -17.52 1.67 -17.10
C TYR A 652 -16.58 2.89 -17.26
N ALA A 653 -16.61 3.80 -16.27
CA ALA A 653 -15.70 4.93 -16.15
C ALA A 653 -15.49 5.81 -17.41
N PRO A 654 -16.56 6.36 -18.02
CA PRO A 654 -16.44 7.05 -19.31
C PRO A 654 -15.60 8.33 -19.22
N THR A 655 -15.78 9.14 -18.18
CA THR A 655 -15.00 10.37 -17.97
C THR A 655 -13.52 10.07 -17.72
N ALA A 656 -13.22 9.09 -16.85
CA ALA A 656 -11.84 8.71 -16.55
C ALA A 656 -11.11 8.23 -17.81
N ARG A 657 -11.80 7.48 -18.68
CA ARG A 657 -11.27 7.05 -19.98
C ARG A 657 -10.98 8.23 -20.90
N ALA A 658 -12.00 9.03 -21.19
CA ALA A 658 -11.89 10.14 -22.13
C ALA A 658 -10.87 11.20 -21.70
N VAL A 659 -10.75 11.46 -20.40
CA VAL A 659 -9.82 12.46 -19.87
C VAL A 659 -8.44 11.86 -19.66
N PHE A 660 -8.32 10.85 -18.80
CA PHE A 660 -7.01 10.37 -18.37
C PHE A 660 -6.38 9.40 -19.37
N ASN A 661 -7.10 8.36 -19.78
CA ASN A 661 -6.55 7.36 -20.68
C ASN A 661 -6.30 7.90 -22.09
N ASP A 662 -7.24 8.67 -22.64
CA ASP A 662 -7.21 9.08 -24.04
C ASP A 662 -6.42 10.39 -24.28
N GLN A 663 -6.39 11.31 -23.30
CA GLN A 663 -5.77 12.63 -23.46
C GLN A 663 -4.57 12.88 -22.54
N VAL A 664 -4.71 12.68 -21.23
CA VAL A 664 -3.65 13.03 -20.26
C VAL A 664 -2.47 12.06 -20.30
N TYR A 665 -2.69 10.75 -20.23
CA TYR A 665 -1.61 9.78 -20.16
C TYR A 665 -0.70 9.73 -21.40
N PRO A 666 -1.19 9.92 -22.64
CA PRO A 666 -0.31 10.10 -23.78
C PRO A 666 0.67 11.27 -23.61
N ILE A 667 0.22 12.40 -23.06
CA ILE A 667 1.08 13.56 -22.78
C ILE A 667 2.09 13.24 -21.67
N VAL A 668 1.63 12.62 -20.58
CA VAL A 668 2.50 12.19 -19.46
C VAL A 668 3.59 11.22 -19.95
N GLN A 669 3.23 10.26 -20.79
CA GLN A 669 4.17 9.30 -21.36
C GLN A 669 5.18 9.97 -22.30
N GLN A 670 4.77 10.96 -23.10
CA GLN A 670 5.68 11.71 -23.95
C GLN A 670 6.66 12.55 -23.11
N ALA A 671 6.15 13.28 -22.11
CA ALA A 671 6.96 14.12 -21.23
C ALA A 671 8.01 13.31 -20.44
N THR A 672 7.63 12.14 -19.94
CA THR A 672 8.54 11.23 -19.23
C THR A 672 9.62 10.63 -20.14
N ASN A 673 9.35 10.48 -21.45
CA ASN A 673 10.32 10.02 -22.43
C ASN A 673 11.25 11.13 -22.97
N THR A 674 10.80 12.39 -22.98
CA THR A 674 11.57 13.54 -23.50
C THR A 674 12.36 14.27 -22.43
N ALA A 675 12.05 14.09 -21.14
CA ALA A 675 12.86 14.59 -20.04
C ALA A 675 14.27 13.96 -20.14
N PRO A 676 15.33 14.75 -20.40
CA PRO A 676 16.67 14.22 -20.44
C PRO A 676 17.02 13.61 -19.07
N PHE A 677 17.59 12.41 -19.05
CA PHE A 677 18.31 11.91 -17.89
C PHE A 677 19.62 12.69 -17.73
N ILE A 678 19.54 13.98 -17.39
CA ILE A 678 20.68 14.86 -17.17
C ILE A 678 20.74 15.19 -15.68
N PRO A 679 21.62 14.54 -14.90
CA PRO A 679 22.07 15.13 -13.65
C PRO A 679 22.87 16.38 -14.01
N SER A 680 22.27 17.56 -13.89
CA SER A 680 23.02 18.80 -14.05
C SER A 680 24.04 18.92 -12.91
N PRO A 681 25.34 19.17 -13.19
CA PRO A 681 26.30 19.49 -12.16
C PRO A 681 26.00 20.92 -11.66
N VAL A 682 25.52 21.05 -10.42
CA VAL A 682 25.41 22.36 -9.79
C VAL A 682 26.70 22.62 -8.99
N PRO A 683 27.42 23.73 -9.22
CA PRO A 683 28.57 24.12 -8.41
C PRO A 683 28.11 24.38 -6.97
N SER A 684 28.81 23.82 -6.00
CA SER A 684 28.56 24.10 -4.59
C SER A 684 28.68 25.61 -4.30
N PRO A 685 27.72 26.24 -3.61
CA PRO A 685 27.93 27.60 -3.12
C PRO A 685 29.00 27.57 -2.01
N PRO A 686 29.85 28.61 -1.89
CA PRO A 686 30.81 28.69 -0.80
C PRO A 686 30.08 28.72 0.54
N LEU A 687 30.52 27.87 1.47
CA LEU A 687 30.02 27.80 2.84
C LEU A 687 30.19 29.17 3.53
N ALA A 688 29.08 29.83 3.84
CA ALA A 688 29.08 31.02 4.69
C ALA A 688 29.41 30.63 6.14
N ALA A 689 30.44 31.27 6.70
CA ALA A 689 30.88 31.07 8.08
C ALA A 689 29.87 31.64 9.09
N ASN A 690 29.75 30.95 10.23
CA ASN A 690 28.97 31.26 11.43
C ASN A 690 27.44 31.18 11.27
N GLN A 691 26.87 30.02 11.62
CA GLN A 691 25.44 29.88 11.87
C GLN A 691 25.16 29.86 13.38
N ASN A 692 24.24 30.72 13.82
CA ASN A 692 23.63 30.62 15.14
C ASN A 692 22.42 29.68 15.01
N ALA A 693 22.43 28.57 15.75
CA ALA A 693 21.29 27.67 15.84
C ALA A 693 20.39 28.12 17.00
N ASN A 694 19.12 28.40 16.71
CA ASN A 694 18.11 28.71 17.73
C ASN A 694 17.22 27.49 17.93
N VAL A 695 17.22 26.95 19.14
CA VAL A 695 16.34 25.84 19.52
C VAL A 695 15.26 26.38 20.46
N MET A 696 14.01 26.12 20.10
CA MET A 696 12.85 26.43 20.95
C MET A 696 12.61 25.25 21.88
N VAL A 697 12.67 25.49 23.18
CA VAL A 697 12.40 24.47 24.21
C VAL A 697 11.09 24.81 24.89
N HIS A 698 10.18 23.84 24.94
CA HIS A 698 8.90 23.94 25.64
C HIS A 698 8.97 23.20 26.97
N ASN A 699 8.33 23.74 28.02
CA ASN A 699 8.08 22.96 29.23
C ASN A 699 7.02 21.87 28.95
N SER A 700 6.97 20.83 29.79
CA SER A 700 6.06 19.68 29.66
C SER A 700 4.56 20.02 29.65
N ASN A 701 4.20 21.29 29.90
CA ASN A 701 2.83 21.75 30.05
C ASN A 701 2.48 22.84 29.01
N GLY A 702 3.36 23.13 28.05
CA GLY A 702 3.13 24.01 26.89
C GLY A 702 2.92 25.50 27.18
N SER A 703 3.04 25.96 28.43
CA SER A 703 2.59 27.30 28.84
C SER A 703 3.64 28.41 28.72
N SER A 704 4.91 28.08 28.42
CA SER A 704 5.97 29.07 28.18
C SER A 704 7.06 28.50 27.27
N SER A 705 7.59 29.36 26.39
CA SER A 705 8.61 29.04 25.39
C SER A 705 9.79 30.00 25.51
N TRP A 706 11.01 29.47 25.51
CA TRP A 706 12.23 30.26 25.62
C TRP A 706 13.21 29.80 24.53
N SER A 707 13.86 30.75 23.87
CA SER A 707 14.82 30.47 22.81
C SER A 707 16.21 30.33 23.41
N VAL A 708 16.90 29.23 23.12
CA VAL A 708 18.32 29.08 23.44
C VAL A 708 19.10 29.18 22.13
N SER A 709 20.01 30.16 22.06
CA SER A 709 20.90 30.39 20.93
C SER A 709 22.27 29.79 21.21
N PHE A 710 22.77 28.94 20.31
CA PHE A 710 24.14 28.42 20.37
C PHE A 710 24.98 29.02 19.24
N SER A 711 26.14 29.57 19.59
CA SER A 711 27.17 29.93 18.60
C SER A 711 28.13 28.76 18.45
N ILE A 712 28.20 28.19 17.25
CA ILE A 712 29.11 27.09 16.93
C ILE A 712 30.44 27.70 16.43
N PRO A 713 31.55 27.60 17.18
CA PRO A 713 32.84 28.10 16.72
C PRO A 713 33.36 27.24 15.56
N ALA A 714 33.87 27.90 14.51
CA ALA A 714 34.44 27.24 13.33
C ALA A 714 35.59 26.26 13.65
N SER A 715 36.21 26.35 14.83
CA SER A 715 37.28 25.46 15.31
C SER A 715 36.81 24.10 15.84
N SER A 716 35.50 23.85 15.91
CA SER A 716 34.93 22.59 16.44
C SER A 716 34.68 21.54 15.36
N LEU A 717 34.86 21.88 14.09
CA LEU A 717 34.76 20.98 12.95
C LEU A 717 36.16 20.43 12.64
N LEU A 718 36.55 19.34 13.29
CA LEU A 718 37.76 18.62 12.91
C LEU A 718 37.55 17.87 11.58
N PRO A 719 38.59 17.76 10.74
CA PRO A 719 38.49 17.26 9.38
C PRO A 719 38.35 15.73 9.35
N PHE A 720 37.42 15.25 8.53
CA PHE A 720 37.33 13.85 8.12
C PHE A 720 38.64 13.37 7.48
N ARG A 721 39.13 12.22 7.94
CA ARG A 721 39.90 11.25 7.16
C ARG A 721 39.25 9.89 7.30
#